data_AF-A0A3D9AG64-F1
#
_entry.id   AF-A0A3D9AG64-F1
#
_cell.length_a   1.000
_cell.length_b   1.000
_cell.length_c   1.000
_cell.angle_alpha   90.00
_cell.angle_beta   90.00
_cell.angle_gamma   90.00
#
_symmetry.space_group_name_H-M   'P 1'
#
loop_
_entity.id
_entity.type
_entity.pdbx_description
1 polymer ?
#
loop_
_entity_poly.entity_id
_entity_poly.type
_entity_poly.pdbx_seq_one_letter_code
_entity_poly.pdbx_strand_id
1 'polypeptide(L)'
;MRKSLFAIGLLAATYSVQAQNVLVHVDDAATTYVSEGTLVYSGGGFQTRGAGIVDVHGNIMVDASSADAFKTITTGGANKTDGGNIVLRLNTPGSYDASTYGQLYINGISAANLTGVVSKEYRTAKNGNGNYFQQMALPFAGKAYSTLSTELNKSFGTTRTLNNPGYVNNDLILSWNNANAVSDHVTNLANTTPNFPAYYMLGSRSNNLDLSTPPSTLPTIAPTATGSVYTLSGAPVRSEDLTAVSLQNAGNVSFGTNGLGYNTYGEQYATYLQDQFSNTTGKFVGNFGKNIYQFGNPYFTNLDLSRIGYVENTGVTDGNAVSNIWGVKYTTGTVVSYAGGSNGGGGTYTTGAQVQTYTTGGVPVGDTGLLIKPMQTFVLKLRDNTAQTLNFSTLRRFNSTVRAANVDYNVNAAKSSANTTFGQKGTTNTVKQLGVIALDVNGNEVGRTYYVVNPNFTTGHQTSSATTVQASATGGDVIGTFEEAPGGGYDNNNLNYWLYINEANEVNFLGKNVKLVNYNTNVVKSYKFEVKENGELVNNGVHQLSSGTGFYYKAANGSLQQAIQGGTTSAIATEADLYYGEPSGIVLATNDTKSPSRTLVVYNPAIDNYIVRFDPNWKKADIEVYDMSGKLVISKKAVETSRDFVIELDKNIKNSYVVKVVSDKGDIVNTKILK
;
A
#
# COMPACT_ATOMS: atom_id res chain seq x y z
N MET A 1 -20.74 -17.37 10.44
CA MET A 1 -20.81 -16.71 11.76
C MET A 1 -21.90 -17.39 12.56
N ARG A 2 -21.58 -17.96 13.72
CA ARG A 2 -22.62 -18.46 14.64
C ARG A 2 -23.33 -17.23 15.21
N LYS A 3 -24.63 -17.08 14.94
CA LYS A 3 -25.46 -16.11 15.66
C LYS A 3 -25.68 -16.68 17.05
N SER A 4 -24.81 -16.32 17.99
CA SER A 4 -25.03 -16.66 19.39
C SER A 4 -26.09 -15.72 19.95
N LEU A 5 -27.32 -16.21 20.03
CA LEU A 5 -28.32 -15.61 20.91
C LEU A 5 -27.78 -15.76 22.33
N PHE A 6 -27.49 -14.65 23.01
CA PHE A 6 -26.96 -14.67 24.37
C PHE A 6 -27.85 -15.54 25.25
N ALA A 7 -27.28 -16.59 25.83
CA ALA A 7 -27.98 -17.44 26.79
C ALA A 7 -28.34 -16.58 28.02
N ILE A 8 -29.63 -16.56 28.31
CA ILE A 8 -30.40 -15.66 29.19
C ILE A 8 -29.97 -15.67 30.68
N GLY A 9 -28.96 -16.46 31.07
CA GLY A 9 -28.59 -16.69 32.48
C GLY A 9 -27.72 -15.63 33.16
N LEU A 10 -27.06 -14.72 32.41
CA LEU A 10 -26.20 -13.66 32.96
C LEU A 10 -26.76 -12.25 32.64
N LEU A 11 -28.09 -12.12 32.55
CA LEU A 11 -28.79 -10.92 32.06
C LEU A 11 -29.02 -9.83 33.14
N ALA A 12 -28.73 -10.10 34.42
CA ALA A 12 -29.13 -9.20 35.51
C ALA A 12 -28.14 -8.05 35.80
N ALA A 13 -26.90 -8.11 35.31
CA ALA A 13 -25.87 -7.09 35.58
C ALA A 13 -25.61 -6.10 34.44
N THR A 14 -26.07 -6.39 33.21
CA THR A 14 -25.73 -5.61 32.00
C THR A 14 -26.89 -4.79 31.41
N TYR A 15 -28.09 -4.92 31.96
CA TYR A 15 -29.30 -4.22 31.53
C TYR A 15 -29.86 -3.38 32.69
N SER A 16 -29.46 -2.11 32.79
CA SER A 16 -30.12 -1.17 33.71
C SER A 16 -31.28 -0.49 33.00
N VAL A 17 -32.51 -0.67 33.50
CA VAL A 17 -33.75 -0.05 32.98
C VAL A 17 -33.88 1.43 33.40
N GLN A 18 -32.76 2.17 33.56
CA GLN A 18 -32.77 3.53 34.13
C GLN A 18 -32.12 4.63 33.27
N ALA A 19 -31.86 4.40 31.99
CA ALA A 19 -31.46 5.48 31.06
C ALA A 19 -32.23 5.39 29.75
N GLN A 20 -32.97 6.46 29.39
CA GLN A 20 -33.79 6.55 28.18
C GLN A 20 -32.98 6.48 26.86
N ASN A 21 -31.65 6.53 26.93
CA ASN A 21 -30.72 6.60 25.79
C ASN A 21 -29.55 5.58 25.84
N VAL A 22 -29.55 4.61 26.76
CA VAL A 22 -28.51 3.58 26.88
C VAL A 22 -29.16 2.21 27.04
N LEU A 23 -28.89 1.30 26.11
CA LEU A 23 -29.40 -0.08 26.13
C LEU A 23 -28.41 -1.04 26.81
N VAL A 24 -27.13 -0.93 26.48
CA VAL A 24 -26.06 -1.77 27.04
C VAL A 24 -25.28 -0.97 28.08
N HIS A 25 -25.25 -1.47 29.32
CA HIS A 25 -24.51 -0.84 30.40
C HIS A 25 -23.55 -1.82 31.06
N VAL A 26 -22.27 -1.49 31.12
CA VAL A 26 -21.26 -2.20 31.90
C VAL A 26 -20.93 -1.36 33.12
N ASP A 27 -21.31 -1.86 34.29
CA ASP A 27 -21.17 -1.16 35.55
C ASP A 27 -19.71 -1.15 36.07
N ASP A 28 -19.48 -0.40 37.14
CA ASP A 28 -18.16 -0.28 37.75
C ASP A 28 -17.57 -1.64 38.14
N ALA A 29 -16.27 -1.81 37.89
CA ALA A 29 -15.49 -3.05 38.06
C ALA A 29 -16.00 -4.31 37.32
N ALA A 30 -17.07 -4.22 36.52
CA ALA A 30 -17.55 -5.34 35.71
C ALA A 30 -16.65 -5.56 34.48
N THR A 31 -16.36 -6.82 34.12
CA THR A 31 -15.62 -7.14 32.90
C THR A 31 -16.50 -7.92 31.93
N THR A 32 -16.69 -7.39 30.73
CA THR A 32 -17.41 -8.02 29.63
C THR A 32 -16.42 -8.47 28.57
N TYR A 33 -16.44 -9.75 28.21
CA TYR A 33 -15.52 -10.32 27.23
C TYR A 33 -16.25 -10.61 25.91
N VAL A 34 -15.71 -10.12 24.79
CA VAL A 34 -16.20 -10.44 23.44
C VAL A 34 -15.14 -11.26 22.71
N SER A 35 -15.38 -12.58 22.63
CA SER A 35 -14.43 -13.53 22.05
C SER A 35 -14.22 -13.31 20.55
N GLU A 36 -13.05 -13.71 20.05
CA GLU A 36 -12.75 -13.74 18.62
C GLU A 36 -13.84 -14.49 17.83
N GLY A 37 -14.19 -13.97 16.64
CA GLY A 37 -15.24 -14.54 15.79
C GLY A 37 -16.67 -14.27 16.26
N THR A 38 -16.87 -13.58 17.38
CA THR A 38 -18.19 -13.16 17.90
C THR A 38 -18.56 -11.78 17.39
N LEU A 39 -19.87 -11.52 17.24
CA LEU A 39 -20.45 -10.21 17.03
C LEU A 39 -21.45 -9.91 18.15
N VAL A 40 -21.20 -8.84 18.90
CA VAL A 40 -22.19 -8.24 19.81
C VAL A 40 -22.90 -7.11 19.07
N TYR A 41 -24.22 -7.15 19.01
CA TYR A 41 -25.04 -6.14 18.37
C TYR A 41 -25.85 -5.39 19.42
N SER A 42 -25.77 -4.05 19.38
CA SER A 42 -26.62 -3.14 20.14
C SER A 42 -27.40 -2.26 19.18
N GLY A 43 -28.73 -2.37 19.21
CA GLY A 43 -29.65 -1.50 18.47
C GLY A 43 -29.94 -0.17 19.18
N GLY A 44 -29.20 0.16 20.25
CA GLY A 44 -29.38 1.35 21.08
C GLY A 44 -28.08 1.74 21.78
N GLY A 45 -28.14 2.69 22.71
CA GLY A 45 -26.93 3.25 23.33
C GLY A 45 -26.07 2.26 24.12
N PHE A 46 -24.80 2.62 24.34
CA PHE A 46 -23.77 1.79 24.96
C PHE A 46 -22.99 2.60 25.99
N GLN A 47 -22.87 2.12 27.24
CA GLN A 47 -22.19 2.84 28.30
C GLN A 47 -21.32 1.93 29.16
N THR A 48 -20.16 2.42 29.56
CA THR A 48 -19.33 1.81 30.61
C THR A 48 -19.16 2.79 31.78
N ARG A 49 -19.07 2.28 33.02
CA ARG A 49 -18.85 3.09 34.23
C ARG A 49 -17.57 2.70 34.95
N GLY A 50 -16.88 3.70 35.51
CA GLY A 50 -15.76 3.52 36.43
C GLY A 50 -14.63 2.67 35.85
N ALA A 51 -14.28 1.60 36.54
CA ALA A 51 -13.31 0.59 36.14
C ALA A 51 -13.93 -0.57 35.34
N GLY A 52 -15.19 -0.47 34.92
CA GLY A 52 -15.83 -1.46 34.06
C GLY A 52 -15.15 -1.57 32.69
N ILE A 53 -14.85 -2.79 32.25
CA ILE A 53 -14.11 -3.08 31.01
C ILE A 53 -14.98 -3.89 30.05
N VAL A 54 -14.92 -3.52 28.78
CA VAL A 54 -15.39 -4.28 27.62
C VAL A 54 -14.15 -4.67 26.84
N ASP A 55 -13.78 -5.93 26.99
CA ASP A 55 -12.59 -6.54 26.41
C ASP A 55 -12.95 -7.20 25.06
N VAL A 56 -12.54 -6.57 23.96
CA VAL A 56 -13.02 -6.90 22.61
C VAL A 56 -11.94 -7.59 21.80
N HIS A 57 -12.07 -8.91 21.64
CA HIS A 57 -11.30 -9.73 20.69
C HIS A 57 -12.07 -9.99 19.38
N GLY A 58 -13.40 -9.93 19.43
CA GLY A 58 -14.30 -10.08 18.29
C GLY A 58 -14.78 -8.74 17.73
N ASN A 59 -16.09 -8.62 17.54
CA ASN A 59 -16.71 -7.45 16.92
C ASN A 59 -17.83 -6.90 17.80
N ILE A 60 -17.93 -5.57 17.89
CA ILE A 60 -19.08 -4.86 18.46
C ILE A 60 -19.69 -3.97 17.39
N MET A 61 -21.00 -4.05 17.23
CA MET A 61 -21.80 -3.18 16.38
C MET A 61 -22.79 -2.41 17.25
N VAL A 62 -22.65 -1.09 17.28
CA VAL A 62 -23.60 -0.15 17.87
C VAL A 62 -24.29 0.56 16.71
N ASP A 63 -25.51 0.14 16.41
CA ASP A 63 -26.35 0.67 15.35
C ASP A 63 -27.59 1.28 15.98
N ALA A 64 -27.43 2.53 16.42
CA ALA A 64 -28.35 3.18 17.33
C ALA A 64 -29.14 4.29 16.62
N SER A 65 -29.94 5.03 17.37
CA SER A 65 -30.62 6.24 16.90
C SER A 65 -29.95 7.51 17.42
N SER A 66 -30.35 8.68 16.90
CA SER A 66 -29.78 9.96 17.32
C SER A 66 -30.07 10.32 18.79
N ALA A 67 -31.09 9.69 19.38
CA ALA A 67 -31.47 9.83 20.78
C ALA A 67 -30.59 9.00 21.73
N ASP A 68 -29.96 7.93 21.22
CA ASP A 68 -29.07 7.07 21.97
C ASP A 68 -27.71 7.71 22.22
N ALA A 69 -26.93 7.12 23.13
CA ALA A 69 -25.59 7.59 23.46
C ALA A 69 -24.53 6.49 23.56
N PHE A 70 -23.28 6.85 23.25
CA PHE A 70 -22.10 6.01 23.44
C PHE A 70 -21.14 6.71 24.41
N LYS A 71 -21.00 6.15 25.63
CA LYS A 71 -20.40 6.85 26.77
C LYS A 71 -19.42 6.00 27.56
N THR A 72 -18.38 6.65 28.06
CA THR A 72 -17.52 6.17 29.14
C THR A 72 -17.70 7.18 30.27
N ILE A 73 -18.13 6.72 31.45
CA ILE A 73 -18.38 7.60 32.61
C ILE A 73 -17.56 7.17 33.83
N THR A 74 -17.23 8.11 34.70
CA THR A 74 -16.67 7.82 36.02
C THR A 74 -17.74 7.20 36.93
N THR A 75 -17.36 6.65 38.08
CA THR A 75 -18.32 6.14 39.07
C THR A 75 -19.32 7.21 39.52
N GLY A 76 -18.91 8.49 39.52
CA GLY A 76 -19.76 9.65 39.79
C GLY A 76 -20.60 10.16 38.60
N GLY A 77 -20.55 9.49 37.44
CA GLY A 77 -21.38 9.81 36.28
C GLY A 77 -20.86 10.91 35.35
N ALA A 78 -19.70 11.50 35.63
CA ALA A 78 -19.04 12.45 34.72
C ALA A 78 -18.40 11.72 33.52
N ASN A 79 -18.19 12.41 32.41
CA ASN A 79 -17.47 11.83 31.27
C ASN A 79 -16.05 11.38 31.68
N LYS A 80 -15.69 10.16 31.30
CA LYS A 80 -14.36 9.59 31.50
C LYS A 80 -13.60 9.59 30.18
N THR A 81 -12.43 10.23 30.15
CA THR A 81 -11.70 10.55 28.89
C THR A 81 -10.32 9.90 28.76
N ASP A 82 -9.86 9.19 29.78
CA ASP A 82 -8.54 8.53 29.88
C ASP A 82 -8.51 7.13 29.22
N GLY A 83 -9.66 6.59 28.81
CA GLY A 83 -9.77 5.30 28.14
C GLY A 83 -9.75 4.10 29.09
N GLY A 84 -9.41 2.93 28.56
CA GLY A 84 -9.32 1.67 29.32
C GLY A 84 -10.64 0.93 29.53
N ASN A 85 -11.80 1.56 29.28
CA ASN A 85 -13.09 0.89 29.44
C ASN A 85 -13.51 0.05 28.25
N ILE A 86 -13.22 0.48 27.02
CA ILE A 86 -13.56 -0.27 25.81
C ILE A 86 -12.27 -0.53 25.07
N VAL A 87 -11.82 -1.79 25.06
CA VAL A 87 -10.48 -2.16 24.61
C VAL A 87 -10.56 -3.07 23.40
N LEU A 88 -10.09 -2.58 22.25
CA LEU A 88 -10.01 -3.31 21.01
C LEU A 88 -8.67 -4.03 20.92
N ARG A 89 -8.68 -5.34 21.19
CA ARG A 89 -7.47 -6.15 21.35
C ARG A 89 -6.75 -6.41 20.03
N LEU A 90 -5.45 -6.67 20.15
CA LEU A 90 -4.68 -7.39 19.15
C LEU A 90 -4.57 -8.83 19.65
N ASN A 91 -5.25 -9.77 19.01
CA ASN A 91 -5.49 -11.09 19.60
C ASN A 91 -4.21 -11.93 19.75
N THR A 92 -3.25 -11.77 18.84
CA THR A 92 -1.97 -12.48 18.84
C THR A 92 -0.81 -11.50 18.64
N PRO A 93 -0.41 -10.71 19.66
CA PRO A 93 0.61 -9.67 19.51
C PRO A 93 1.97 -10.19 19.04
N GLY A 94 2.34 -11.43 19.41
CA GLY A 94 3.58 -12.08 18.98
C GLY A 94 3.65 -12.40 17.49
N SER A 95 2.52 -12.38 16.78
CA SER A 95 2.42 -12.62 15.33
C SER A 95 1.49 -11.57 14.71
N TYR A 96 1.77 -10.30 15.00
CA TYR A 96 0.89 -9.17 14.70
C TYR A 96 0.49 -9.06 13.22
N ASP A 97 1.33 -9.50 12.28
CA ASP A 97 1.04 -9.45 10.84
C ASP A 97 -0.17 -10.30 10.43
N ALA A 98 -0.30 -11.48 11.04
CA ALA A 98 -1.39 -12.43 10.81
C ALA A 98 -2.51 -12.35 11.87
N SER A 99 -2.33 -11.53 12.91
CA SER A 99 -3.26 -11.43 14.03
C SER A 99 -4.61 -10.84 13.60
N THR A 100 -5.68 -11.41 14.12
CA THR A 100 -7.00 -10.77 14.19
C THR A 100 -7.02 -9.72 15.30
N TYR A 101 -8.09 -8.93 15.36
CA TYR A 101 -8.23 -7.83 16.30
C TYR A 101 -9.68 -7.53 16.61
N GLY A 102 -9.90 -6.94 17.79
CA GLY A 102 -11.16 -6.33 18.16
C GLY A 102 -11.56 -5.23 17.19
N GLN A 103 -12.83 -5.21 16.78
CA GLN A 103 -13.39 -4.21 15.90
C GLN A 103 -14.65 -3.57 16.48
N LEU A 104 -14.86 -2.30 16.13
CA LEU A 104 -15.99 -1.51 16.59
C LEU A 104 -16.65 -0.77 15.44
N TYR A 105 -17.94 -1.01 15.28
CA TYR A 105 -18.83 -0.26 14.41
C TYR A 105 -19.75 0.63 15.23
N ILE A 106 -19.82 1.92 14.89
CA ILE A 106 -20.72 2.89 15.50
C ILE A 106 -21.44 3.65 14.38
N ASN A 107 -22.75 3.75 14.52
CA ASN A 107 -23.67 4.42 13.60
C ASN A 107 -24.89 4.96 14.36
N GLY A 108 -25.46 6.04 13.84
CA GLY A 108 -26.75 6.64 14.23
C GLY A 108 -26.71 7.54 15.47
N ILE A 109 -25.65 7.52 16.26
CA ILE A 109 -25.50 8.35 17.47
C ILE A 109 -25.28 9.82 17.07
N SER A 110 -25.77 10.79 17.85
CA SER A 110 -25.51 12.22 17.63
C SER A 110 -24.18 12.69 18.23
N ALA A 111 -23.57 13.77 17.71
CA ALA A 111 -22.22 14.17 18.10
C ALA A 111 -22.13 14.52 19.60
N ALA A 112 -23.18 15.16 20.12
CA ALA A 112 -23.29 15.51 21.54
C ALA A 112 -23.44 14.28 22.45
N ASN A 113 -23.90 13.15 21.92
CA ASN A 113 -24.10 11.91 22.66
C ASN A 113 -22.93 10.92 22.52
N LEU A 114 -21.87 11.28 21.78
CA LEU A 114 -20.62 10.52 21.70
C LEU A 114 -19.61 11.10 22.68
N THR A 115 -19.57 10.57 23.90
CA THR A 115 -18.54 10.93 24.90
C THR A 115 -17.65 9.75 25.30
N GLY A 116 -17.88 8.58 24.68
CA GLY A 116 -17.13 7.37 24.94
C GLY A 116 -15.72 7.39 24.35
N VAL A 117 -14.76 6.90 25.12
CA VAL A 117 -13.37 6.70 24.72
C VAL A 117 -13.08 5.21 24.49
N VAL A 118 -12.43 4.92 23.37
CA VAL A 118 -12.03 3.57 22.96
C VAL A 118 -10.51 3.50 22.98
N SER A 119 -9.96 2.41 23.52
CA SER A 119 -8.54 2.10 23.52
C SER A 119 -8.26 1.01 22.48
N LYS A 120 -7.36 1.25 21.53
CA LYS A 120 -6.95 0.29 20.50
C LYS A 120 -5.52 -0.17 20.75
N GLU A 121 -5.35 -1.48 20.87
CA GLU A 121 -4.03 -2.10 20.86
C GLU A 121 -3.46 -2.15 19.44
N TYR A 122 -2.20 -1.77 19.27
CA TYR A 122 -1.57 -1.64 17.97
C TYR A 122 -0.12 -2.11 17.95
N ARG A 123 0.20 -2.84 16.87
CA ARG A 123 1.55 -3.17 16.43
C ARG A 123 1.53 -3.30 14.91
N THR A 124 2.63 -2.93 14.28
CA THR A 124 2.83 -3.13 12.84
C THR A 124 4.33 -3.14 12.55
N ALA A 125 4.71 -3.68 11.39
CA ALA A 125 6.10 -3.62 10.95
C ALA A 125 6.56 -2.15 10.87
N LYS A 126 7.77 -1.86 11.38
CA LYS A 126 8.38 -0.56 11.16
C LYS A 126 8.55 -0.31 9.67
N ASN A 127 8.24 0.90 9.22
CA ASN A 127 8.34 1.21 7.80
C ASN A 127 9.77 1.47 7.35
N GLY A 128 10.75 1.75 8.21
CA GLY A 128 12.11 2.01 7.77
C GLY A 128 13.15 1.69 8.84
N ASN A 129 14.40 2.11 8.58
CA ASN A 129 15.50 1.99 9.53
C ASN A 129 16.29 3.31 9.61
N GLY A 130 16.78 3.64 10.80
CA GLY A 130 17.45 4.90 11.08
C GLY A 130 16.44 6.05 11.16
N ASN A 131 16.44 6.91 10.16
CA ASN A 131 15.50 8.02 10.07
C ASN A 131 14.44 7.71 9.01
N TYR A 132 13.16 7.70 9.38
CA TYR A 132 12.06 7.40 8.46
C TYR A 132 10.75 7.98 8.99
N PHE A 133 9.70 7.90 8.17
CA PHE A 133 8.34 8.17 8.61
C PHE A 133 7.53 6.88 8.67
N GLN A 134 6.91 6.63 9.82
CA GLN A 134 5.93 5.57 10.01
C GLN A 134 4.57 6.03 9.48
N GLN A 135 4.08 5.36 8.45
CA GLN A 135 2.79 5.66 7.83
C GLN A 135 1.68 4.96 8.63
N MET A 136 0.64 5.70 9.00
CA MET A 136 -0.51 5.16 9.74
C MET A 136 -1.75 6.04 9.63
N ALA A 137 -2.90 5.46 9.97
CA ALA A 137 -4.15 6.18 10.16
C ALA A 137 -4.49 6.31 11.65
N LEU A 138 -5.24 7.36 12.00
CA LEU A 138 -5.73 7.60 13.36
C LEU A 138 -7.27 7.60 13.34
N PRO A 139 -7.92 6.45 13.59
CA PRO A 139 -9.38 6.31 13.56
C PRO A 139 -10.07 6.89 14.81
N PHE A 140 -9.65 8.09 15.21
CA PHE A 140 -10.14 8.81 16.37
C PHE A 140 -10.63 10.20 15.97
N ALA A 141 -11.86 10.52 16.34
CA ALA A 141 -12.44 11.84 16.14
C ALA A 141 -11.84 12.83 17.13
N GLY A 142 -11.29 13.94 16.63
CA GLY A 142 -10.78 15.03 17.46
C GLY A 142 -9.67 14.63 18.44
N LYS A 143 -8.83 13.65 18.12
CA LYS A 143 -7.72 13.23 18.99
C LYS A 143 -6.64 14.30 19.04
N ALA A 144 -6.28 14.75 20.24
CA ALA A 144 -5.20 15.70 20.43
C ALA A 144 -3.84 15.07 20.08
N TYR A 145 -3.04 15.73 19.24
CA TYR A 145 -1.74 15.21 18.81
C TYR A 145 -0.76 15.02 19.98
N SER A 146 -0.86 15.83 21.02
CA SER A 146 -0.06 15.74 22.24
C SER A 146 -0.15 14.38 22.94
N THR A 147 -1.29 13.69 22.83
CA THR A 147 -1.50 12.38 23.46
C THR A 147 -0.63 11.28 22.84
N LEU A 148 -0.31 11.39 21.55
CA LEU A 148 0.51 10.42 20.84
C LEU A 148 1.90 10.30 21.44
N SER A 149 2.43 11.37 22.02
CA SER A 149 3.78 11.33 22.60
C SER A 149 3.88 10.34 23.77
N THR A 150 2.83 10.28 24.58
CA THR A 150 2.78 9.36 25.73
C THR A 150 2.43 7.95 25.26
N GLU A 151 1.41 7.83 24.39
CA GLU A 151 0.92 6.52 23.91
C GLU A 151 1.96 5.76 23.08
N LEU A 152 2.83 6.47 22.35
CA LEU A 152 3.90 5.89 21.54
C LEU A 152 5.27 5.95 22.23
N ASN A 153 5.34 6.44 23.48
CA ASN A 153 6.58 6.62 24.24
C ASN A 153 7.67 7.34 23.44
N LYS A 154 7.29 8.47 22.83
CA LYS A 154 8.13 9.26 21.93
C LYS A 154 7.79 10.73 22.01
N SER A 155 8.76 11.63 22.06
CA SER A 155 8.50 13.06 21.87
C SER A 155 8.34 13.41 20.39
N PHE A 156 7.25 14.12 20.07
CA PHE A 156 7.06 14.79 18.78
C PHE A 156 7.38 16.29 18.88
N GLY A 157 7.91 16.86 17.81
CA GLY A 157 8.17 18.29 17.65
C GLY A 157 7.19 18.94 16.67
N THR A 158 7.24 20.27 16.59
CA THR A 158 6.37 21.09 15.74
C THR A 158 7.13 21.98 14.76
N THR A 159 8.46 21.94 14.78
CA THR A 159 9.29 22.83 13.96
C THR A 159 9.83 22.08 12.75
N ARG A 160 9.39 22.48 11.55
CA ARG A 160 9.94 21.98 10.28
C ARG A 160 11.06 22.88 9.79
N THR A 161 12.25 22.33 9.54
CA THR A 161 13.42 23.07 9.01
C THR A 161 14.07 22.31 7.86
N LEU A 162 14.21 22.94 6.70
CA LEU A 162 14.78 22.31 5.50
C LEU A 162 16.31 22.18 5.52
N ASN A 163 16.99 23.13 6.16
CA ASN A 163 18.43 23.36 5.95
C ASN A 163 19.29 23.16 7.20
N ASN A 164 18.75 22.56 8.26
CA ASN A 164 19.49 22.41 9.50
C ASN A 164 19.64 20.93 9.88
N PRO A 165 20.81 20.30 9.64
CA PRO A 165 21.04 18.90 10.01
C PRO A 165 20.95 18.65 11.53
N GLY A 166 20.89 19.70 12.37
CA GLY A 166 20.67 19.61 13.81
C GLY A 166 19.21 19.73 14.28
N TYR A 167 18.25 20.07 13.41
CA TYR A 167 16.83 20.22 13.77
C TYR A 167 15.94 19.31 12.91
N VAL A 168 15.09 18.54 13.59
CA VAL A 168 14.73 17.18 13.18
C VAL A 168 13.34 17.12 12.55
N ASN A 169 13.25 17.11 11.22
CA ASN A 169 11.97 16.83 10.54
C ASN A 169 11.42 15.43 10.85
N ASN A 170 12.28 14.49 11.28
CA ASN A 170 11.93 13.13 11.66
C ASN A 170 11.36 12.99 13.09
N ASP A 171 11.12 14.10 13.79
CA ASP A 171 10.33 14.09 15.04
C ASP A 171 8.95 14.74 14.82
N LEU A 172 8.54 15.02 13.57
CA LEU A 172 7.26 15.65 13.24
C LEU A 172 6.11 14.65 13.10
N ILE A 173 4.90 15.16 13.26
CA ILE A 173 3.68 14.52 12.78
C ILE A 173 3.29 15.22 11.49
N LEU A 174 3.24 14.48 10.39
CA LEU A 174 2.80 15.01 9.10
C LEU A 174 1.46 14.40 8.67
N SER A 175 0.69 15.16 7.90
CA SER A 175 -0.54 14.72 7.24
C SER A 175 -0.48 15.04 5.74
N TRP A 176 -0.90 14.12 4.89
CA TRP A 176 -0.85 14.33 3.44
C TRP A 176 -1.96 15.26 2.95
N ASN A 177 -1.58 16.26 2.15
CA ASN A 177 -2.48 17.16 1.45
C ASN A 177 -2.61 16.75 -0.02
N ASN A 178 -3.75 16.16 -0.35
CA ASN A 178 -4.01 15.65 -1.70
C ASN A 178 -4.01 16.74 -2.78
N ALA A 179 -4.58 17.91 -2.52
CA ALA A 179 -4.70 18.98 -3.51
C ALA A 179 -3.32 19.55 -3.90
N ASN A 180 -2.48 19.80 -2.88
CA ASN A 180 -1.17 20.41 -3.06
C ASN A 180 -0.03 19.40 -3.24
N ALA A 181 -0.33 18.09 -3.15
CA ALA A 181 0.65 17.01 -3.22
C ALA A 181 1.85 17.23 -2.27
N VAL A 182 1.56 17.52 -1.01
CA VAL A 182 2.55 17.86 0.02
C VAL A 182 2.19 17.30 1.38
N SER A 183 3.18 16.95 2.18
CA SER A 183 2.99 16.57 3.58
C SER A 183 2.98 17.82 4.45
N ASP A 184 1.83 18.19 5.01
CA ASP A 184 1.70 19.30 5.98
C ASP A 184 2.13 18.83 7.37
N HIS A 185 2.81 19.67 8.14
CA HIS A 185 3.24 19.32 9.50
C HIS A 185 2.31 19.91 10.56
N VAL A 186 2.17 19.21 11.68
CA VAL A 186 1.48 19.73 12.86
C VAL A 186 2.32 20.83 13.50
N THR A 187 1.81 22.06 13.51
CA THR A 187 2.48 23.24 14.09
C THR A 187 2.19 23.43 15.58
N ASN A 188 1.12 22.81 16.09
CA ASN A 188 0.74 22.85 17.51
C ASN A 188 0.17 21.49 17.94
N LEU A 189 0.82 20.84 18.91
CA LEU A 189 0.39 19.53 19.41
C LEU A 189 -0.91 19.57 20.23
N ALA A 190 -1.36 20.75 20.67
CA ALA A 190 -2.68 20.91 21.29
C ALA A 190 -3.83 20.82 20.28
N ASN A 191 -3.55 20.94 18.98
CA ASN A 191 -4.54 20.74 17.94
C ASN A 191 -4.99 19.27 17.89
N THR A 192 -6.14 19.04 17.27
CA THR A 192 -6.75 17.74 17.14
C THR A 192 -6.76 17.22 15.70
N THR A 193 -6.92 15.91 15.55
CA THR A 193 -7.14 15.28 14.25
C THR A 193 -8.42 15.82 13.59
N PRO A 194 -8.40 16.14 12.28
CA PRO A 194 -9.61 16.49 11.55
C PRO A 194 -10.54 15.28 11.38
N ASN A 195 -11.83 15.55 11.17
CA ASN A 195 -12.81 14.55 10.77
C ASN A 195 -12.68 14.26 9.26
N PHE A 196 -11.61 13.55 8.90
CA PHE A 196 -11.27 13.19 7.53
C PHE A 196 -10.48 11.87 7.51
N PRO A 197 -10.55 11.03 6.45
CA PRO A 197 -9.70 9.84 6.28
C PRO A 197 -8.22 10.21 6.03
N ALA A 198 -7.61 10.90 7.00
CA ALA A 198 -6.29 11.46 6.90
C ALA A 198 -5.19 10.38 6.89
N TYR A 199 -4.22 10.57 6.01
CA TYR A 199 -3.00 9.79 5.94
C TYR A 199 -1.94 10.49 6.79
N TYR A 200 -1.45 9.84 7.85
CA TYR A 200 -0.42 10.38 8.74
C TYR A 200 0.93 9.72 8.50
N MET A 201 1.97 10.52 8.70
CA MET A 201 3.38 10.11 8.71
C MET A 201 3.98 10.56 10.03
N LEU A 202 4.27 9.61 10.90
CA LEU A 202 4.91 9.88 12.19
C LEU A 202 6.42 9.73 12.05
N GLY A 203 7.15 10.82 12.27
CA GLY A 203 8.60 10.80 12.18
C GLY A 203 9.22 9.84 13.19
N SER A 204 10.22 9.08 12.77
CA SER A 204 11.11 8.27 13.59
C SER A 204 12.54 8.73 13.34
N ARG A 205 13.25 9.14 14.39
CA ARG A 205 14.68 9.47 14.34
C ARG A 205 15.47 8.38 15.04
N SER A 206 16.50 7.86 14.37
CA SER A 206 17.38 6.83 14.93
C SER A 206 16.60 5.65 15.52
N ASN A 207 15.55 5.21 14.82
CA ASN A 207 14.62 4.17 15.25
C ASN A 207 13.90 4.44 16.60
N ASN A 208 13.71 5.71 16.99
CA ASN A 208 13.00 6.05 18.24
C ASN A 208 11.47 5.80 18.20
N LEU A 209 10.92 5.34 17.07
CA LEU A 209 9.55 4.86 16.94
C LEU A 209 9.50 3.51 16.21
N ASP A 210 9.60 2.41 16.95
CA ASP A 210 9.48 1.06 16.40
C ASP A 210 8.15 0.41 16.80
N LEU A 211 7.14 0.52 15.93
CA LEU A 211 5.82 -0.06 16.18
C LEU A 211 5.77 -1.59 16.18
N SER A 212 6.87 -2.25 15.77
CA SER A 212 6.98 -3.70 15.81
C SER A 212 7.47 -4.19 17.16
N THR A 213 8.18 -3.35 17.92
CA THR A 213 8.84 -3.71 19.17
C THR A 213 8.55 -2.66 20.26
N PRO A 214 7.37 -2.74 20.91
CA PRO A 214 7.02 -1.82 21.99
C PRO A 214 8.05 -1.90 23.14
N PRO A 215 8.35 -0.79 23.84
CA PRO A 215 9.23 -0.79 25.01
C PRO A 215 8.71 -1.73 26.10
N SER A 216 9.57 -2.51 26.74
CA SER A 216 9.20 -3.50 27.77
C SER A 216 8.47 -2.91 28.98
N THR A 217 8.64 -1.61 29.23
CA THR A 217 8.00 -0.87 30.33
C THR A 217 6.73 -0.14 29.91
N LEU A 218 6.32 -0.21 28.63
CA LEU A 218 5.16 0.53 28.15
C LEU A 218 3.88 -0.01 28.80
N PRO A 219 3.09 0.82 29.51
CA PRO A 219 1.85 0.38 30.12
C PRO A 219 0.86 -0.19 29.10
N THR A 220 0.15 -1.23 29.49
CA THR A 220 -0.90 -1.88 28.73
C THR A 220 -2.14 -2.02 29.59
N ILE A 221 -3.28 -2.32 28.98
CA ILE A 221 -4.52 -2.60 29.71
C ILE A 221 -4.61 -4.10 29.95
N ALA A 222 -4.76 -4.55 31.19
CA ALA A 222 -4.90 -5.97 31.52
C ALA A 222 -6.04 -6.62 30.71
N PRO A 223 -5.92 -7.91 30.30
CA PRO A 223 -4.87 -8.85 30.67
C PRO A 223 -3.61 -8.80 29.78
N THR A 224 -3.55 -7.88 28.81
CA THR A 224 -2.40 -7.77 27.90
C THR A 224 -1.13 -7.45 28.67
N ALA A 225 -0.08 -8.25 28.45
CA ALA A 225 1.19 -8.11 29.15
C ALA A 225 1.86 -6.75 28.86
N THR A 226 2.47 -6.14 29.87
CA THR A 226 3.22 -4.88 29.75
C THR A 226 4.30 -4.98 28.66
N GLY A 227 4.43 -3.93 27.86
CA GLY A 227 5.39 -3.86 26.76
C GLY A 227 5.11 -4.79 25.58
N SER A 228 3.93 -5.42 25.51
CA SER A 228 3.59 -6.32 24.40
C SER A 228 2.89 -5.62 23.22
N VAL A 229 2.29 -4.44 23.42
CA VAL A 229 1.57 -3.64 22.41
C VAL A 229 1.68 -2.14 22.72
N TYR A 230 1.44 -1.28 21.72
CA TYR A 230 1.07 0.11 21.95
C TYR A 230 -0.44 0.22 22.20
N THR A 231 -0.89 1.19 23.00
CA THR A 231 -2.32 1.45 23.23
C THR A 231 -2.62 2.91 22.95
N LEU A 232 -3.47 3.18 21.95
CA LEU A 232 -3.92 4.53 21.63
C LEU A 232 -5.38 4.68 22.03
N SER A 233 -5.74 5.80 22.65
CA SER A 233 -7.10 6.05 23.12
C SER A 233 -7.70 7.34 22.56
N GLY A 234 -9.00 7.34 22.33
CA GLY A 234 -9.73 8.53 21.89
C GLY A 234 -11.19 8.24 21.56
N ALA A 235 -11.94 9.28 21.19
CA ALA A 235 -13.31 9.11 20.70
C ALA A 235 -13.29 8.41 19.32
N PRO A 236 -14.13 7.39 19.09
CA PRO A 236 -14.17 6.71 17.79
C PRO A 236 -14.82 7.59 16.71
N VAL A 237 -14.41 7.42 15.45
CA VAL A 237 -15.10 8.04 14.31
C VAL A 237 -16.40 7.30 14.00
N ARG A 238 -17.49 8.04 13.80
CA ARG A 238 -18.82 7.53 13.44
C ARG A 238 -19.07 7.64 11.95
N SER A 239 -20.05 6.89 11.44
CA SER A 239 -20.45 6.96 10.02
C SER A 239 -20.84 8.37 9.58
N GLU A 240 -21.46 9.14 10.47
CA GLU A 240 -21.96 10.50 10.22
C GLU A 240 -20.88 11.57 10.26
N ASP A 241 -19.70 11.26 10.83
CA ASP A 241 -18.59 12.22 10.93
C ASP A 241 -17.90 12.44 9.59
N LEU A 242 -18.08 11.53 8.63
CA LEU A 242 -17.43 11.56 7.33
C LEU A 242 -18.44 11.61 6.20
N THR A 243 -18.34 12.65 5.39
CA THR A 243 -19.00 12.71 4.09
C THR A 243 -18.21 11.91 3.05
N ALA A 244 -18.87 11.56 1.95
CA ALA A 244 -18.17 11.02 0.79
C ALA A 244 -17.10 12.01 0.32
N VAL A 245 -15.87 11.54 0.12
CA VAL A 245 -14.78 12.39 -0.34
C VAL A 245 -14.89 12.62 -1.84
N SER A 246 -14.64 13.85 -2.27
CA SER A 246 -14.49 14.16 -3.69
C SER A 246 -13.11 13.72 -4.17
N LEU A 247 -13.09 12.92 -5.24
CA LEU A 247 -11.88 12.55 -5.95
C LEU A 247 -11.76 13.40 -7.21
N GLN A 248 -11.33 14.64 -7.02
CA GLN A 248 -10.97 15.53 -8.11
C GLN A 248 -9.81 16.46 -7.69
N ASN A 249 -8.99 16.88 -8.64
CA ASN A 249 -7.95 17.90 -8.50
C ASN A 249 -6.83 17.58 -7.49
N ALA A 250 -6.52 16.30 -7.24
CA ALA A 250 -5.33 15.97 -6.48
C ALA A 250 -4.05 16.24 -7.29
N GLY A 251 -3.04 16.82 -6.65
CA GLY A 251 -1.82 17.27 -7.30
C GLY A 251 -2.08 18.36 -8.34
N ASN A 252 -3.04 19.26 -8.09
CA ASN A 252 -3.34 20.40 -8.95
C ASN A 252 -2.33 21.55 -8.74
N VAL A 253 -1.06 21.21 -8.95
CA VAL A 253 0.10 22.09 -8.82
C VAL A 253 0.99 21.93 -10.05
N SER A 254 1.88 22.89 -10.27
CA SER A 254 2.93 22.73 -11.27
C SER A 254 4.10 21.96 -10.65
N PHE A 255 4.30 20.72 -11.10
CA PHE A 255 5.45 19.92 -10.68
C PHE A 255 6.77 20.40 -11.28
N GLY A 256 6.76 21.32 -12.25
CA GLY A 256 7.94 21.71 -13.01
C GLY A 256 8.49 20.58 -13.89
N THR A 257 9.40 20.93 -14.80
CA THR A 257 10.09 19.96 -15.66
C THR A 257 10.73 18.88 -14.78
N ASN A 258 10.50 17.60 -15.05
CA ASN A 258 11.05 16.47 -14.30
C ASN A 258 10.74 16.46 -12.78
N GLY A 259 9.71 17.18 -12.33
CA GLY A 259 9.35 17.24 -10.91
C GLY A 259 10.18 18.19 -10.07
N LEU A 260 10.89 19.12 -10.73
CA LEU A 260 11.83 20.05 -10.09
C LEU A 260 11.17 21.29 -9.49
N GLY A 261 9.86 21.42 -9.61
CA GLY A 261 9.09 22.42 -8.89
C GLY A 261 9.15 22.20 -7.39
N TYR A 262 9.03 23.29 -6.64
CA TYR A 262 9.03 23.27 -5.18
C TYR A 262 7.61 23.35 -4.63
N ASN A 263 7.38 22.67 -3.52
CA ASN A 263 6.17 22.84 -2.73
C ASN A 263 6.28 24.09 -1.82
N THR A 264 5.23 24.35 -1.04
CA THR A 264 5.16 25.48 -0.10
C THR A 264 6.21 25.44 1.00
N TYR A 265 6.79 24.27 1.26
CA TYR A 265 7.88 24.06 2.20
C TYR A 265 9.23 23.98 1.50
N GLY A 266 9.39 24.39 0.23
CA GLY A 266 10.70 24.41 -0.44
C GLY A 266 11.29 23.02 -0.71
N GLU A 267 10.49 21.96 -0.71
CA GLU A 267 10.91 20.61 -1.10
C GLU A 267 10.52 20.38 -2.56
N GLN A 268 11.39 19.71 -3.32
CA GLN A 268 11.09 19.38 -4.71
C GLN A 268 10.19 18.17 -4.80
N TYR A 269 9.19 18.20 -5.68
CA TYR A 269 8.26 17.07 -5.84
C TYR A 269 8.96 15.75 -6.20
N ALA A 270 10.04 15.81 -6.98
CA ALA A 270 10.83 14.64 -7.37
C ALA A 270 11.49 13.89 -6.20
N THR A 271 11.61 14.48 -5.01
CA THR A 271 12.29 13.86 -3.86
C THR A 271 11.36 12.99 -3.01
N TYR A 272 10.04 13.08 -3.20
CA TYR A 272 9.07 12.34 -2.39
C TYR A 272 7.85 11.83 -3.16
N LEU A 273 7.52 12.38 -4.33
CA LEU A 273 6.41 11.86 -5.13
C LEU A 273 6.79 10.54 -5.78
N GLN A 274 5.93 9.55 -5.56
CA GLN A 274 5.99 8.26 -6.21
C GLN A 274 4.68 7.98 -6.92
N ASP A 275 4.78 7.67 -8.20
CA ASP A 275 3.64 7.28 -9.03
C ASP A 275 4.02 6.05 -9.84
N GLN A 276 3.88 4.88 -9.21
CA GLN A 276 4.19 3.59 -9.86
C GLN A 276 3.28 3.33 -11.07
N PHE A 277 2.14 4.00 -11.15
CA PHE A 277 1.18 3.84 -12.22
C PHE A 277 1.64 4.64 -13.43
N SER A 278 1.70 5.97 -13.33
CA SER A 278 2.10 6.82 -14.46
C SER A 278 3.57 6.68 -14.86
N ASN A 279 4.43 6.09 -14.02
CA ASN A 279 5.81 5.80 -14.40
C ASN A 279 5.89 4.88 -15.63
N THR A 280 4.92 3.99 -15.85
CA THR A 280 4.86 3.12 -17.04
C THR A 280 4.55 3.89 -18.32
N THR A 281 3.88 5.03 -18.20
CA THR A 281 3.58 5.97 -19.31
C THR A 281 4.58 7.13 -19.42
N GLY A 282 5.58 7.18 -18.54
CA GLY A 282 6.60 8.23 -18.48
C GLY A 282 6.65 9.01 -17.16
N LYS A 283 7.85 9.13 -16.57
CA LYS A 283 8.08 9.86 -15.32
C LYS A 283 7.97 11.38 -15.51
N PHE A 284 7.18 12.05 -14.68
CA PHE A 284 6.87 13.50 -14.79
C PHE A 284 6.35 13.94 -16.16
N VAL A 285 5.76 13.00 -16.90
CA VAL A 285 5.05 13.24 -18.16
C VAL A 285 3.55 13.07 -17.91
N GLY A 286 2.73 13.87 -18.59
CA GLY A 286 1.27 13.77 -18.53
C GLY A 286 0.71 13.91 -17.12
N ASN A 287 0.10 12.84 -16.61
CA ASN A 287 -0.60 12.80 -15.32
C ASN A 287 0.27 12.29 -14.15
N PHE A 288 1.59 12.15 -14.32
CA PHE A 288 2.46 11.73 -13.22
C PHE A 288 2.33 12.67 -12.01
N GLY A 289 2.08 12.10 -10.83
CA GLY A 289 1.88 12.85 -9.58
C GLY A 289 0.49 13.49 -9.44
N LYS A 290 -0.31 13.55 -10.51
CA LYS A 290 -1.69 14.06 -10.49
C LYS A 290 -2.69 12.95 -10.19
N ASN A 291 -3.86 13.31 -9.65
CA ASN A 291 -4.95 12.39 -9.34
C ASN A 291 -4.53 11.22 -8.43
N ILE A 292 -3.53 11.46 -7.57
CA ILE A 292 -3.09 10.55 -6.51
C ILE A 292 -3.69 11.01 -5.19
N TYR A 293 -4.40 10.11 -4.55
CA TYR A 293 -5.02 10.34 -3.27
C TYR A 293 -4.40 9.43 -2.21
N GLN A 294 -3.94 9.98 -1.10
CA GLN A 294 -3.47 9.20 0.04
C GLN A 294 -4.46 9.33 1.18
N PHE A 295 -4.92 8.19 1.70
CA PHE A 295 -5.93 8.12 2.74
C PHE A 295 -5.54 7.13 3.82
N GLY A 296 -6.08 7.34 5.01
CA GLY A 296 -6.05 6.41 6.13
C GLY A 296 -7.41 5.77 6.35
N ASN A 297 -7.46 4.55 6.91
CA ASN A 297 -8.70 3.98 7.40
C ASN A 297 -9.18 4.76 8.63
N PRO A 298 -10.33 5.48 8.55
CA PRO A 298 -10.81 6.30 9.65
C PRO A 298 -11.60 5.51 10.70
N TYR A 299 -11.85 4.21 10.49
CA TYR A 299 -12.71 3.41 11.35
C TYR A 299 -11.95 2.28 12.07
N PHE A 300 -12.58 1.75 13.12
CA PHE A 300 -12.16 0.53 13.81
C PHE A 300 -12.69 -0.76 13.15
N THR A 301 -13.16 -0.66 11.91
CA THR A 301 -13.55 -1.78 11.03
C THR A 301 -12.61 -1.82 9.83
N ASN A 302 -12.51 -2.95 9.15
CA ASN A 302 -11.84 -3.00 7.85
C ASN A 302 -12.59 -2.18 6.80
N LEU A 303 -11.88 -1.75 5.77
CA LEU A 303 -12.47 -1.22 4.53
C LEU A 303 -12.23 -2.21 3.40
N ASP A 304 -13.30 -2.63 2.72
CA ASP A 304 -13.21 -3.47 1.53
C ASP A 304 -13.22 -2.59 0.28
N LEU A 305 -12.05 -2.39 -0.32
CA LEU A 305 -11.90 -1.57 -1.51
C LEU A 305 -11.88 -2.42 -2.79
N SER A 306 -12.08 -3.74 -2.70
CA SER A 306 -11.90 -4.66 -3.83
C SER A 306 -12.81 -4.40 -5.02
N ARG A 307 -13.89 -3.63 -4.82
CA ARG A 307 -14.95 -3.36 -5.81
C ARG A 307 -15.16 -1.91 -6.17
N ILE A 308 -14.31 -1.01 -5.67
CA ILE A 308 -14.54 0.42 -5.86
C ILE A 308 -14.53 0.84 -7.33
N GLY A 309 -13.96 0.04 -8.24
CA GLY A 309 -13.97 0.28 -9.68
C GLY A 309 -15.15 -0.30 -10.45
N TYR A 310 -16.11 -0.95 -9.78
CA TYR A 310 -17.19 -1.71 -10.41
C TYR A 310 -18.57 -1.16 -10.02
N VAL A 311 -19.47 -1.04 -10.99
CA VAL A 311 -20.87 -0.68 -10.73
C VAL A 311 -21.66 -1.94 -10.35
N GLU A 312 -22.06 -2.03 -9.10
CA GLU A 312 -22.93 -3.10 -8.62
C GLU A 312 -24.39 -2.84 -9.07
N ASN A 313 -24.93 -3.73 -9.90
CA ASN A 313 -26.24 -3.52 -10.56
C ASN A 313 -27.42 -4.25 -9.90
N THR A 314 -27.19 -5.02 -8.84
CA THR A 314 -28.22 -5.84 -8.17
C THR A 314 -28.01 -5.90 -6.67
N GLY A 315 -29.10 -5.88 -5.90
CA GLY A 315 -29.06 -6.02 -4.44
C GLY A 315 -28.65 -4.73 -3.71
N VAL A 316 -28.35 -4.85 -2.42
CA VAL A 316 -27.76 -3.75 -1.64
C VAL A 316 -26.30 -3.58 -2.04
N THR A 317 -25.92 -2.39 -2.50
CA THR A 317 -24.55 -2.08 -2.95
C THR A 317 -23.78 -1.30 -1.91
N ASP A 318 -22.46 -1.23 -2.05
CA ASP A 318 -21.64 -0.31 -1.24
C ASP A 318 -21.74 1.15 -1.73
N GLY A 319 -22.46 1.43 -2.82
CA GLY A 319 -22.65 2.76 -3.36
C GLY A 319 -21.38 3.42 -3.93
N ASN A 320 -20.28 2.69 -4.06
CA ASN A 320 -19.02 3.19 -4.62
C ASN A 320 -18.84 2.67 -6.06
N ALA A 321 -18.49 3.57 -6.99
CA ALA A 321 -18.19 3.22 -8.37
C ALA A 321 -17.27 4.28 -9.01
N VAL A 322 -15.98 4.20 -8.67
CA VAL A 322 -14.90 5.05 -9.17
C VAL A 322 -14.51 4.59 -10.58
N SER A 323 -15.22 5.07 -11.61
CA SER A 323 -15.12 4.53 -12.98
C SER A 323 -13.76 4.75 -13.66
N ASN A 324 -13.00 5.77 -13.23
CA ASN A 324 -11.68 6.09 -13.76
C ASN A 324 -10.54 5.66 -12.82
N ILE A 325 -10.77 4.69 -11.92
CA ILE A 325 -9.72 4.12 -11.08
C ILE A 325 -8.66 3.44 -11.96
N TRP A 326 -7.39 3.70 -11.66
CA TRP A 326 -6.28 2.93 -12.23
C TRP A 326 -5.85 1.85 -11.25
N GLY A 327 -5.55 2.22 -10.00
CA GLY A 327 -5.13 1.26 -9.01
C GLY A 327 -4.96 1.82 -7.60
N VAL A 328 -4.67 0.90 -6.69
CA VAL A 328 -4.48 1.14 -5.27
C VAL A 328 -3.19 0.45 -4.81
N LYS A 329 -2.32 1.22 -4.15
CA LYS A 329 -1.16 0.74 -3.39
C LYS A 329 -1.54 0.74 -1.91
N TYR A 330 -1.54 -0.42 -1.27
CA TYR A 330 -2.22 -0.55 0.03
C TYR A 330 -1.35 -1.09 1.18
N THR A 331 -0.18 -1.64 0.89
CA THR A 331 0.83 -1.83 1.94
C THR A 331 1.77 -0.64 1.96
N THR A 332 2.21 -0.25 3.15
CA THR A 332 3.15 0.86 3.33
C THR A 332 4.57 0.53 2.84
N GLY A 333 4.87 -0.74 2.55
CA GLY A 333 6.19 -1.20 2.12
C GLY A 333 7.30 -0.80 3.11
N THR A 334 8.52 -0.66 2.59
CA THR A 334 9.66 -0.09 3.31
C THR A 334 9.95 1.32 2.82
N VAL A 335 9.86 2.31 3.70
CA VAL A 335 10.31 3.69 3.57
C VAL A 335 11.82 3.75 3.69
N VAL A 336 12.44 4.26 2.64
CA VAL A 336 13.86 4.60 2.57
C VAL A 336 13.97 6.12 2.49
N SER A 337 14.68 6.71 3.44
CA SER A 337 14.98 8.15 3.46
C SER A 337 16.49 8.36 3.42
N TYR A 338 16.94 9.16 2.46
CA TYR A 338 18.33 9.57 2.36
C TYR A 338 18.53 10.93 3.03
N ALA A 339 19.55 11.03 3.88
CA ALA A 339 19.99 12.32 4.42
C ALA A 339 20.66 13.13 3.31
N GLY A 340 20.28 14.40 3.17
CA GLY A 340 21.04 15.33 2.35
C GLY A 340 22.40 15.61 2.99
N GLY A 341 23.49 15.31 2.29
CA GLY A 341 24.81 15.81 2.67
C GLY A 341 24.93 17.32 2.42
N SER A 342 26.06 17.92 2.79
CA SER A 342 26.40 19.35 2.57
C SER A 342 26.29 19.80 1.11
N ASN A 343 26.18 18.85 0.18
CA ASN A 343 25.90 19.04 -1.25
C ASN A 343 24.59 18.32 -1.64
N GLY A 344 23.46 18.64 -1.02
CA GLY A 344 22.08 18.33 -1.49
C GLY A 344 21.83 16.95 -2.13
N GLY A 345 21.35 15.97 -1.38
CA GLY A 345 21.05 14.63 -1.92
C GLY A 345 19.93 13.85 -1.22
N GLY A 346 19.07 14.53 -0.46
CA GLY A 346 18.02 13.86 0.31
C GLY A 346 16.76 13.55 -0.51
N GLY A 347 16.13 12.41 -0.24
CA GLY A 347 14.85 11.99 -0.83
C GLY A 347 14.25 10.82 -0.06
N THR A 348 12.92 10.68 -0.08
CA THR A 348 12.19 9.63 0.62
C THR A 348 11.27 8.88 -0.33
N TYR A 349 11.29 7.55 -0.29
CA TYR A 349 10.46 6.71 -1.14
C TYR A 349 10.14 5.38 -0.48
N THR A 350 9.12 4.70 -0.99
CA THR A 350 8.67 3.39 -0.54
C THR A 350 9.06 2.30 -1.55
N THR A 351 9.45 1.12 -1.07
CA THR A 351 9.67 -0.10 -1.86
C THR A 351 8.87 -1.29 -1.33
N GLY A 352 8.65 -2.31 -2.18
CA GLY A 352 8.00 -3.56 -1.77
C GLY A 352 6.53 -3.40 -1.37
N ALA A 353 5.85 -2.38 -1.91
CA ALA A 353 4.44 -2.17 -1.65
C ALA A 353 3.58 -2.97 -2.63
N GLN A 354 2.57 -3.67 -2.12
CA GLN A 354 1.55 -4.35 -2.90
C GLN A 354 0.65 -3.37 -3.64
N VAL A 355 0.29 -3.74 -4.87
CA VAL A 355 -0.47 -2.94 -5.82
C VAL A 355 -1.56 -3.79 -6.45
N GLN A 356 -2.77 -3.24 -6.48
CA GLN A 356 -3.89 -3.76 -7.25
C GLN A 356 -4.29 -2.71 -8.29
N THR A 357 -4.32 -3.09 -9.57
CA THR A 357 -4.86 -2.25 -10.66
C THR A 357 -6.23 -2.76 -11.10
N TYR A 358 -6.93 -1.98 -11.92
CA TYR A 358 -8.26 -2.32 -12.43
C TYR A 358 -8.30 -2.17 -13.93
N THR A 359 -8.95 -3.10 -14.63
CA THR A 359 -9.34 -2.87 -16.03
C THR A 359 -10.37 -1.74 -16.11
N THR A 360 -10.63 -1.22 -17.32
CA THR A 360 -11.73 -0.27 -17.56
C THR A 360 -13.12 -0.85 -17.20
N GLY A 361 -13.25 -2.18 -17.16
CA GLY A 361 -14.45 -2.87 -16.70
C GLY A 361 -14.50 -3.10 -15.18
N GLY A 362 -13.51 -2.60 -14.43
CA GLY A 362 -13.45 -2.73 -12.96
C GLY A 362 -12.93 -4.09 -12.46
N VAL A 363 -12.36 -4.93 -13.34
CA VAL A 363 -11.79 -6.22 -12.94
C VAL A 363 -10.44 -6.00 -12.25
N PRO A 364 -10.24 -6.49 -11.01
CA PRO A 364 -9.00 -6.29 -10.29
C PRO A 364 -7.87 -7.20 -10.81
N VAL A 365 -6.66 -6.64 -10.83
CA VAL A 365 -5.43 -7.26 -11.35
C VAL A 365 -4.29 -7.02 -10.35
N GLY A 366 -3.32 -7.94 -10.28
CA GLY A 366 -2.19 -7.90 -9.36
C GLY A 366 -2.46 -8.64 -8.04
N ASP A 367 -2.19 -7.98 -6.91
CA ASP A 367 -2.26 -8.62 -5.59
C ASP A 367 -3.66 -9.11 -5.20
N THR A 368 -4.74 -8.47 -5.68
CA THR A 368 -6.15 -8.80 -5.37
C THR A 368 -6.44 -8.83 -3.85
N GLY A 369 -7.70 -8.97 -3.43
CA GLY A 369 -8.00 -9.11 -1.98
C GLY A 369 -7.84 -7.82 -1.15
N LEU A 370 -8.00 -6.65 -1.78
CA LEU A 370 -7.79 -5.33 -1.20
C LEU A 370 -8.69 -5.01 0.02
N LEU A 371 -8.14 -5.22 1.23
CA LEU A 371 -8.70 -4.79 2.50
C LEU A 371 -7.75 -3.86 3.24
N ILE A 372 -8.30 -2.77 3.78
CA ILE A 372 -7.54 -1.82 4.61
C ILE A 372 -7.94 -2.02 6.07
N LYS A 373 -7.00 -2.50 6.89
CA LYS A 373 -7.19 -2.73 8.33
C LYS A 373 -7.33 -1.39 9.08
N PRO A 374 -7.91 -1.37 10.30
CA PRO A 374 -7.84 -0.19 11.16
C PRO A 374 -6.40 0.30 11.34
N MET A 375 -6.21 1.62 11.35
CA MET A 375 -4.89 2.27 11.44
C MET A 375 -3.95 2.08 10.22
N GLN A 376 -4.39 1.39 9.17
CA GLN A 376 -3.65 1.25 7.91
C GLN A 376 -3.94 2.40 6.94
N THR A 377 -2.97 2.69 6.06
CA THR A 377 -3.06 3.69 5.01
C THR A 377 -3.01 3.08 3.62
N PHE A 378 -3.48 3.79 2.61
CA PHE A 378 -3.39 3.40 1.20
C PHE A 378 -3.28 4.62 0.29
N VAL A 379 -2.85 4.37 -0.95
CA VAL A 379 -2.71 5.35 -2.02
C VAL A 379 -3.54 4.90 -3.22
N LEU A 380 -4.39 5.78 -3.71
CA LEU A 380 -5.32 5.57 -4.81
C LEU A 380 -4.93 6.45 -5.99
N LYS A 381 -4.90 5.90 -7.21
CA LYS A 381 -4.59 6.64 -8.44
C LYS A 381 -5.77 6.57 -9.40
N LEU A 382 -6.22 7.73 -9.87
CA LEU A 382 -7.15 7.82 -11.00
C LEU A 382 -6.41 8.01 -12.33
N ARG A 383 -7.03 7.55 -13.41
CA ARG A 383 -6.54 7.68 -14.79
C ARG A 383 -6.55 9.13 -15.26
N ASP A 384 -7.58 9.86 -14.86
CA ASP A 384 -7.81 11.25 -15.23
C ASP A 384 -8.46 12.06 -14.08
N ASN A 385 -8.79 13.32 -14.37
CA ASN A 385 -9.37 14.27 -13.41
C ASN A 385 -10.91 14.35 -13.48
N THR A 386 -11.56 13.37 -14.09
CA THR A 386 -13.03 13.26 -14.07
C THR A 386 -13.47 13.05 -12.62
N ALA A 387 -14.38 13.89 -12.14
CA ALA A 387 -14.82 13.85 -10.75
C ALA A 387 -15.43 12.50 -10.39
N GLN A 388 -14.99 11.92 -9.28
CA GLN A 388 -15.58 10.74 -8.66
C GLN A 388 -15.85 11.01 -7.18
N THR A 389 -16.55 10.10 -6.51
CA THR A 389 -16.72 10.14 -5.06
C THR A 389 -16.34 8.80 -4.45
N LEU A 390 -15.89 8.84 -3.19
CA LEU A 390 -15.60 7.64 -2.40
C LEU A 390 -16.23 7.80 -1.02
N ASN A 391 -17.16 6.90 -0.69
CA ASN A 391 -17.85 6.86 0.58
C ASN A 391 -17.23 5.77 1.47
N PHE A 392 -16.46 6.18 2.47
CA PHE A 392 -15.81 5.26 3.40
C PHE A 392 -16.80 4.53 4.32
N SER A 393 -17.94 5.15 4.66
CA SER A 393 -18.92 4.59 5.59
C SER A 393 -19.56 3.32 5.06
N THR A 394 -19.70 3.21 3.74
CA THR A 394 -20.24 2.04 3.04
C THR A 394 -19.16 1.06 2.57
N LEU A 395 -17.89 1.23 2.95
CA LEU A 395 -16.83 0.24 2.71
C LEU A 395 -16.54 -0.62 3.96
N ARG A 396 -17.20 -0.31 5.09
CA ARG A 396 -16.91 -0.89 6.41
C ARG A 396 -17.26 -2.37 6.49
N ARG A 397 -16.35 -3.18 7.03
CA ARG A 397 -16.50 -4.63 7.16
C ARG A 397 -15.84 -5.13 8.43
N PHE A 398 -16.47 -6.08 9.11
CA PHE A 398 -15.78 -6.85 10.16
C PHE A 398 -14.92 -7.98 9.60
N ASN A 399 -15.22 -8.45 8.39
CA ASN A 399 -14.53 -9.58 7.81
C ASN A 399 -13.10 -9.21 7.39
N SER A 400 -12.14 -10.10 7.64
CA SER A 400 -10.75 -9.98 7.21
C SER A 400 -10.50 -10.51 5.80
N THR A 401 -11.56 -10.85 5.05
CA THR A 401 -11.49 -11.16 3.62
C THR A 401 -12.53 -10.37 2.84
N VAL A 402 -12.19 -10.05 1.59
CA VAL A 402 -13.06 -9.31 0.67
C VAL A 402 -14.40 -10.00 0.45
N ARG A 403 -15.42 -9.22 0.11
CA ARG A 403 -16.74 -9.70 -0.30
C ARG A 403 -16.64 -10.48 -1.61
N ALA A 404 -17.35 -11.61 -1.70
CA ALA A 404 -17.40 -12.39 -2.94
C ALA A 404 -18.41 -11.82 -3.96
N ALA A 405 -18.24 -12.21 -5.23
CA ALA A 405 -19.15 -11.97 -6.36
C ALA A 405 -20.64 -11.99 -5.94
N ASN A 406 -21.42 -10.96 -6.29
CA ASN A 406 -22.88 -10.97 -6.17
C ASN A 406 -23.43 -11.13 -4.73
N VAL A 407 -22.61 -10.87 -3.72
CA VAL A 407 -23.06 -10.77 -2.34
C VAL A 407 -23.37 -9.30 -2.04
N ASP A 408 -24.57 -9.04 -1.53
CA ASP A 408 -24.99 -7.72 -1.07
C ASP A 408 -24.00 -7.13 -0.06
N TYR A 409 -23.83 -5.82 -0.13
CA TYR A 409 -23.08 -5.09 0.87
C TYR A 409 -23.77 -5.24 2.23
N ASN A 410 -22.97 -5.65 3.21
CA ASN A 410 -23.34 -5.67 4.61
C ASN A 410 -22.05 -5.71 5.43
N VAL A 411 -22.00 -4.95 6.52
CA VAL A 411 -20.89 -4.93 7.48
C VAL A 411 -20.63 -6.32 8.09
N ASN A 412 -21.72 -7.10 8.27
CA ASN A 412 -21.78 -8.42 8.89
C ASN A 412 -21.89 -9.58 7.88
N ALA A 413 -21.78 -9.34 6.57
CA ALA A 413 -21.91 -10.44 5.60
C ALA A 413 -20.81 -11.51 5.83
N ALA A 414 -21.22 -12.78 5.76
CA ALA A 414 -20.33 -13.93 5.94
C ALA A 414 -19.22 -13.97 4.89
N LYS A 415 -18.12 -14.68 5.20
CA LYS A 415 -17.27 -15.30 4.16
C LYS A 415 -18.20 -16.16 3.31
N SER A 416 -18.38 -15.82 2.05
CA SER A 416 -18.94 -16.74 1.07
C SER A 416 -17.82 -17.65 0.58
N SER A 417 -18.09 -18.95 0.59
CA SER A 417 -17.31 -19.98 -0.10
C SER A 417 -17.33 -19.69 -1.60
N ALA A 418 -16.15 -19.64 -2.21
CA ALA A 418 -15.87 -19.57 -3.65
C ALA A 418 -16.45 -18.34 -4.37
N ASN A 419 -15.54 -17.51 -4.91
CA ASN A 419 -15.89 -16.55 -5.92
C ASN A 419 -16.21 -17.28 -7.23
N THR A 420 -17.35 -16.98 -7.85
CA THR A 420 -17.62 -17.46 -9.22
C THR A 420 -17.65 -16.35 -10.25
N THR A 421 -17.57 -15.06 -9.90
CA THR A 421 -17.54 -13.96 -10.89
C THR A 421 -17.33 -12.60 -10.21
N PHE A 422 -16.14 -11.97 -10.25
CA PHE A 422 -16.13 -10.50 -10.48
C PHE A 422 -16.63 -10.32 -11.92
N GLY A 423 -17.61 -9.45 -12.20
CA GLY A 423 -18.37 -9.41 -13.47
C GLY A 423 -17.51 -9.73 -14.71
N GLN A 424 -17.87 -10.67 -15.59
CA GLN A 424 -19.15 -10.92 -16.24
C GLN A 424 -19.39 -12.44 -16.39
N LYS A 425 -20.61 -12.90 -16.11
CA LYS A 425 -21.05 -14.24 -16.47
C LYS A 425 -21.20 -14.30 -18.00
N GLY A 426 -20.29 -15.01 -18.67
CA GLY A 426 -20.51 -15.47 -20.05
C GLY A 426 -19.89 -14.66 -21.19
N THR A 427 -18.72 -14.05 -21.05
CA THR A 427 -17.98 -13.50 -22.19
C THR A 427 -16.65 -14.23 -22.41
N THR A 428 -16.31 -14.45 -23.68
CA THR A 428 -15.08 -15.13 -24.16
C THR A 428 -13.78 -14.37 -23.85
N ASN A 429 -13.87 -13.15 -23.29
CA ASN A 429 -12.76 -12.19 -23.16
C ASN A 429 -12.38 -11.91 -21.70
N THR A 430 -12.20 -12.97 -20.91
CA THR A 430 -11.79 -12.89 -19.50
C THR A 430 -10.37 -12.35 -19.33
N VAL A 431 -10.10 -11.71 -18.19
CA VAL A 431 -8.74 -11.31 -17.79
C VAL A 431 -8.03 -12.49 -17.16
N LYS A 432 -6.83 -12.82 -17.66
CA LYS A 432 -6.05 -13.96 -17.20
C LYS A 432 -4.74 -13.46 -16.65
N GLN A 433 -4.31 -14.01 -15.52
CA GLN A 433 -3.12 -13.51 -14.82
C GLN A 433 -2.27 -14.66 -14.28
N LEU A 434 -0.96 -14.51 -14.42
CA LEU A 434 0.06 -15.26 -13.71
C LEU A 434 0.73 -14.34 -12.68
N GLY A 435 0.64 -14.68 -11.41
CA GLY A 435 1.51 -14.18 -10.36
C GLY A 435 2.72 -15.10 -10.19
N VAL A 436 3.91 -14.51 -10.19
CA VAL A 436 5.18 -15.20 -9.90
C VAL A 436 5.66 -14.70 -8.54
N ILE A 437 5.63 -15.58 -7.54
CA ILE A 437 6.01 -15.27 -6.16
C ILE A 437 7.40 -15.85 -5.89
N ALA A 438 8.36 -14.99 -5.58
CA ALA A 438 9.70 -15.37 -5.18
C ALA A 438 9.73 -15.78 -3.71
N LEU A 439 10.27 -16.97 -3.44
CA LEU A 439 10.40 -17.53 -2.10
C LEU A 439 11.87 -17.67 -1.69
N ASP A 440 12.15 -17.45 -0.41
CA ASP A 440 13.45 -17.74 0.21
C ASP A 440 13.65 -19.25 0.47
N VAL A 441 14.75 -19.61 1.12
CA VAL A 441 15.09 -21.00 1.48
C VAL A 441 14.09 -21.65 2.45
N ASN A 442 13.37 -20.83 3.23
CA ASN A 442 12.39 -21.27 4.22
C ASN A 442 10.95 -21.30 3.63
N GLY A 443 10.79 -20.92 2.36
CA GLY A 443 9.49 -20.80 1.72
C GLY A 443 8.73 -19.51 2.05
N ASN A 444 9.39 -18.52 2.67
CA ASN A 444 8.80 -17.21 2.90
C ASN A 444 8.87 -16.38 1.62
N GLU A 445 7.84 -15.59 1.39
CA GLU A 445 7.82 -14.67 0.27
C GLU A 445 8.80 -13.51 0.45
N VAL A 446 9.59 -13.24 -0.59
CA VAL A 446 10.57 -12.14 -0.65
C VAL A 446 10.31 -11.17 -1.81
N GLY A 447 9.36 -11.47 -2.68
CA GLY A 447 8.91 -10.59 -3.74
C GLY A 447 7.92 -11.26 -4.68
N ARG A 448 7.32 -10.48 -5.57
CA ARG A 448 6.32 -10.94 -6.53
C ARG A 448 6.27 -10.02 -7.75
N THR A 449 5.77 -10.55 -8.86
CA THR A 449 5.43 -9.79 -10.07
C THR A 449 4.28 -10.49 -10.81
N TYR A 450 3.61 -9.77 -11.71
CA TYR A 450 2.44 -10.25 -12.41
C TYR A 450 2.59 -10.10 -13.93
N TYR A 451 2.10 -11.10 -14.65
CA TYR A 451 1.91 -11.07 -16.09
C TYR A 451 0.43 -11.32 -16.41
N VAL A 452 -0.19 -10.40 -17.15
CA VAL A 452 -1.64 -10.33 -17.32
C VAL A 452 -1.97 -10.25 -18.80
N VAL A 453 -3.00 -10.98 -19.24
CA VAL A 453 -3.44 -10.96 -20.63
C VAL A 453 -4.95 -10.79 -20.76
N ASN A 454 -5.34 -10.05 -21.79
CA ASN A 454 -6.72 -9.84 -22.20
C ASN A 454 -6.73 -9.44 -23.69
N PRO A 455 -7.78 -9.71 -24.48
CA PRO A 455 -7.77 -9.36 -25.91
C PRO A 455 -7.89 -7.85 -26.15
N ASN A 456 -8.27 -7.07 -25.14
CA ASN A 456 -8.36 -5.61 -25.22
C ASN A 456 -7.10 -4.88 -24.73
N PHE A 457 -6.08 -5.60 -24.24
CA PHE A 457 -4.83 -4.99 -23.80
C PHE A 457 -3.92 -4.67 -24.97
N THR A 458 -3.08 -3.66 -24.79
CA THR A 458 -2.01 -3.29 -25.71
C THR A 458 -0.74 -4.01 -25.30
N THR A 459 -0.03 -4.59 -26.27
CA THR A 459 1.29 -5.21 -26.06
C THR A 459 2.40 -4.17 -26.15
N GLY A 460 3.36 -4.24 -25.26
CA GLY A 460 4.54 -3.38 -25.18
C GLY A 460 4.30 -2.05 -24.45
N HIS A 461 5.17 -1.07 -24.69
CA HIS A 461 5.14 0.20 -23.97
C HIS A 461 3.81 0.96 -24.14
N GLN A 462 3.24 1.36 -23.02
CA GLN A 462 1.97 2.07 -22.95
C GLN A 462 2.18 3.58 -23.08
N THR A 463 1.54 4.19 -24.08
CA THR A 463 1.58 5.64 -24.27
C THR A 463 0.38 6.36 -23.64
N SER A 464 -0.55 5.62 -23.04
CA SER A 464 -1.78 6.16 -22.45
C SER A 464 -2.17 5.46 -21.16
N SER A 465 -2.67 6.24 -20.21
CA SER A 465 -3.23 5.75 -18.94
C SER A 465 -4.70 5.34 -19.04
N ALA A 466 -5.32 5.42 -20.21
CA ALA A 466 -6.77 5.20 -20.37
C ALA A 466 -7.19 3.75 -20.13
N THR A 467 -6.39 2.78 -20.57
CA THR A 467 -6.78 1.35 -20.59
C THR A 467 -5.80 0.43 -19.88
N THR A 468 -4.55 0.87 -19.70
CA THR A 468 -3.49 0.04 -19.13
C THR A 468 -3.79 -0.40 -17.70
N VAL A 469 -3.37 -1.62 -17.35
CA VAL A 469 -3.33 -2.17 -15.99
C VAL A 469 -1.90 -2.28 -15.45
N GLN A 470 -0.90 -1.81 -16.20
CA GLN A 470 0.50 -1.88 -15.78
C GLN A 470 0.76 -1.06 -14.51
N ALA A 471 1.75 -1.50 -13.75
CA ALA A 471 2.34 -0.77 -12.64
C ALA A 471 3.84 -1.05 -12.60
N SER A 472 4.66 -0.02 -12.44
CA SER A 472 6.11 -0.17 -12.39
C SER A 472 6.57 -0.76 -11.06
N ALA A 473 7.55 -1.65 -11.11
CA ALA A 473 8.30 -2.09 -9.95
C ALA A 473 9.22 -0.98 -9.43
N THR A 474 9.60 -1.11 -8.17
CA THR A 474 10.46 -0.18 -7.42
C THR A 474 11.88 -0.72 -7.31
N GLY A 475 12.82 0.15 -6.94
CA GLY A 475 14.22 -0.23 -6.71
C GLY A 475 14.44 -1.18 -5.53
N GLY A 476 13.41 -1.59 -4.78
CA GLY A 476 13.52 -2.61 -3.73
C GLY A 476 12.89 -3.95 -4.09
N ASP A 477 12.17 -4.04 -5.21
CA ASP A 477 11.63 -5.33 -5.65
C ASP A 477 12.77 -6.25 -6.10
N VAL A 478 12.68 -7.54 -5.78
CA VAL A 478 13.73 -8.53 -6.09
C VAL A 478 13.54 -9.18 -7.45
N ILE A 479 12.29 -9.21 -7.93
CA ILE A 479 11.88 -9.76 -9.22
C ILE A 479 10.93 -8.79 -9.92
N GLY A 480 10.92 -8.82 -11.24
CA GLY A 480 10.07 -7.98 -12.07
C GLY A 480 10.21 -8.34 -13.54
N THR A 481 9.35 -7.76 -14.37
CA THR A 481 9.39 -7.94 -15.83
C THR A 481 9.76 -6.63 -16.53
N PHE A 482 10.05 -6.67 -17.83
CA PHE A 482 10.25 -5.48 -18.64
C PHE A 482 9.20 -5.42 -19.75
N GLU A 483 9.06 -4.24 -20.35
CA GLU A 483 8.28 -4.07 -21.57
C GLU A 483 8.73 -5.05 -22.65
N GLU A 484 7.76 -5.66 -23.32
CA GLU A 484 7.99 -6.60 -24.39
C GLU A 484 8.02 -5.96 -25.78
N ALA A 485 8.96 -6.42 -26.62
CA ALA A 485 8.89 -6.12 -28.04
C ALA A 485 7.71 -6.88 -28.69
N PRO A 486 7.09 -6.40 -29.79
CA PRO A 486 5.97 -7.09 -30.43
C PRO A 486 6.25 -8.56 -30.84
N GLY A 487 7.53 -8.91 -31.01
CA GLY A 487 7.99 -10.27 -31.34
C GLY A 487 8.34 -11.16 -30.14
N GLY A 488 8.26 -10.66 -28.90
CA GLY A 488 8.78 -11.31 -27.70
C GLY A 488 10.15 -10.78 -27.29
N GLY A 489 10.52 -10.99 -26.02
CA GLY A 489 11.76 -10.48 -25.44
C GLY A 489 11.68 -8.99 -25.06
N TYR A 490 12.83 -8.38 -24.78
CA TYR A 490 12.91 -6.99 -24.34
C TYR A 490 12.51 -5.99 -25.43
N ASP A 491 11.70 -4.99 -25.08
CA ASP A 491 11.67 -3.73 -25.81
C ASP A 491 12.89 -2.89 -25.43
N ASN A 492 13.92 -2.94 -26.29
CA ASN A 492 15.18 -2.23 -26.07
C ASN A 492 15.03 -0.70 -26.03
N ASN A 493 13.90 -0.13 -26.43
CA ASN A 493 13.66 1.31 -26.34
C ASN A 493 13.14 1.73 -24.96
N ASN A 494 12.63 0.79 -24.15
CA ASN A 494 11.92 1.07 -22.89
C ASN A 494 12.49 0.25 -21.72
N LEU A 495 13.83 0.22 -21.61
CA LEU A 495 14.56 -0.46 -20.53
C LEU A 495 14.81 0.42 -19.28
N ASN A 496 14.32 1.66 -19.27
CA ASN A 496 14.53 2.64 -18.21
C ASN A 496 13.65 2.43 -16.96
N TYR A 497 12.73 1.47 -17.01
CA TYR A 497 11.94 1.00 -15.88
C TYR A 497 11.63 -0.48 -16.07
N TRP A 498 11.10 -1.09 -15.01
CA TRP A 498 10.64 -2.47 -14.99
C TRP A 498 9.28 -2.53 -14.28
N LEU A 499 8.57 -3.64 -14.47
CA LEU A 499 7.15 -3.79 -14.20
C LEU A 499 6.90 -4.75 -13.03
N TYR A 500 6.04 -4.29 -12.13
CA TYR A 500 5.44 -5.10 -11.08
C TYR A 500 4.20 -5.82 -11.60
N ILE A 501 3.43 -5.15 -12.45
CA ILE A 501 2.34 -5.73 -13.25
C ILE A 501 2.65 -5.42 -14.71
N ASN A 502 2.88 -6.46 -15.50
CA ASN A 502 2.96 -6.37 -16.96
C ASN A 502 1.67 -6.89 -17.61
N GLU A 503 1.28 -6.28 -18.72
CA GLU A 503 0.11 -6.62 -19.51
C GLU A 503 0.51 -6.93 -20.95
N ALA A 504 -0.19 -7.85 -21.61
CA ALA A 504 -0.07 -8.05 -23.04
C ALA A 504 -1.40 -8.45 -23.67
N ASN A 505 -1.52 -8.27 -24.99
CA ASN A 505 -2.68 -8.74 -25.71
C ASN A 505 -2.69 -10.27 -25.82
N GLU A 506 -3.78 -10.92 -25.40
CA GLU A 506 -3.82 -12.39 -25.36
C GLU A 506 -3.77 -13.08 -26.73
N VAL A 507 -4.13 -12.36 -27.81
CA VAL A 507 -4.20 -12.91 -29.17
C VAL A 507 -2.91 -12.64 -29.93
N ASN A 508 -2.47 -11.38 -29.98
CA ASN A 508 -1.29 -11.01 -30.78
C ASN A 508 0.04 -11.38 -30.09
N PHE A 509 0.01 -11.65 -28.79
CA PHE A 509 1.18 -12.02 -27.99
C PHE A 509 1.17 -13.48 -27.51
N LEU A 510 0.24 -14.29 -28.03
CA LEU A 510 0.17 -15.72 -27.74
C LEU A 510 1.50 -16.43 -28.10
N GLY A 511 2.03 -17.22 -27.16
CA GLY A 511 3.25 -18.01 -27.33
C GLY A 511 4.55 -17.19 -27.37
N LYS A 512 4.49 -15.87 -27.16
CA LYS A 512 5.67 -14.99 -27.10
C LYS A 512 6.10 -14.77 -25.65
N ASN A 513 7.40 -14.57 -25.44
CA ASN A 513 7.95 -14.42 -24.10
C ASN A 513 7.91 -12.98 -23.59
N VAL A 514 7.51 -12.84 -22.33
CA VAL A 514 7.87 -11.71 -21.46
C VAL A 514 9.11 -12.09 -20.66
N LYS A 515 10.09 -11.18 -20.57
CA LYS A 515 11.30 -11.39 -19.79
C LYS A 515 11.05 -11.13 -18.31
N LEU A 516 11.20 -12.18 -17.49
CA LEU A 516 11.28 -12.10 -16.04
C LEU A 516 12.74 -11.98 -15.62
N VAL A 517 13.03 -11.01 -14.77
CA VAL A 517 14.38 -10.81 -14.22
C VAL A 517 14.35 -10.96 -12.70
N ASN A 518 15.33 -11.69 -12.18
CA ASN A 518 15.63 -11.85 -10.77
C ASN A 518 17.01 -11.30 -10.47
N TYR A 519 17.04 -10.16 -9.81
CA TYR A 519 18.30 -9.51 -9.46
C TYR A 519 18.86 -10.01 -8.12
N ASN A 520 18.17 -10.88 -7.38
CA ASN A 520 18.65 -11.38 -6.10
C ASN A 520 18.53 -12.91 -5.97
N THR A 521 19.25 -13.63 -6.83
CA THR A 521 19.35 -15.11 -6.82
C THR A 521 20.01 -15.67 -5.55
N ASN A 522 20.65 -14.81 -4.74
CA ASN A 522 21.15 -15.19 -3.42
C ASN A 522 20.03 -15.37 -2.40
N VAL A 523 18.99 -14.54 -2.47
CA VAL A 523 17.84 -14.60 -1.56
C VAL A 523 16.75 -15.52 -2.11
N VAL A 524 16.40 -15.36 -3.38
CA VAL A 524 15.35 -16.16 -4.02
C VAL A 524 15.88 -17.58 -4.29
N LYS A 525 15.11 -18.59 -3.88
CA LYS A 525 15.45 -20.02 -4.07
C LYS A 525 14.43 -20.80 -4.87
N SER A 526 13.18 -20.33 -4.90
CA SER A 526 12.13 -20.93 -5.70
C SER A 526 11.08 -19.90 -6.10
N TYR A 527 10.28 -20.25 -7.11
CA TYR A 527 9.06 -19.52 -7.45
C TYR A 527 7.83 -20.34 -7.12
N LYS A 528 6.78 -19.68 -6.65
CA LYS A 528 5.41 -20.20 -6.57
C LYS A 528 4.53 -19.46 -7.58
N PHE A 529 3.64 -20.18 -8.23
CA PHE A 529 2.72 -19.61 -9.21
C PHE A 529 1.31 -19.40 -8.64
N GLU A 530 0.76 -18.22 -8.88
CA GLU A 530 -0.65 -17.88 -8.66
C GLU A 530 -1.34 -17.60 -9.98
N VAL A 531 -2.14 -18.54 -10.46
CA VAL A 531 -2.95 -18.38 -11.66
C VAL A 531 -4.32 -17.85 -11.27
N LYS A 532 -4.72 -16.73 -11.88
CA LYS A 532 -6.00 -16.08 -11.64
C LYS A 532 -6.76 -15.84 -12.94
N GLU A 533 -8.08 -15.87 -12.84
CA GLU A 533 -9.01 -15.49 -13.89
C GLU A 533 -10.06 -14.52 -13.33
N ASN A 534 -10.21 -13.36 -13.97
CA ASN A 534 -11.03 -12.24 -13.50
C ASN A 534 -10.78 -11.85 -12.02
N GLY A 535 -9.49 -11.83 -11.63
CA GLY A 535 -9.07 -11.48 -10.29
C GLY A 535 -9.19 -12.61 -9.25
N GLU A 536 -9.62 -13.81 -9.67
CA GLU A 536 -9.83 -14.94 -8.78
C GLU A 536 -8.87 -16.08 -9.01
N LEU A 537 -8.37 -16.66 -7.91
CA LEU A 537 -7.54 -17.85 -7.97
C LEU A 537 -8.33 -19.01 -8.58
N VAL A 538 -7.78 -19.66 -9.59
CA VAL A 538 -8.32 -20.93 -10.06
C VAL A 538 -8.06 -22.03 -9.02
N ASN A 539 -8.65 -23.21 -9.20
CA ASN A 539 -8.43 -24.32 -8.26
C ASN A 539 -6.96 -24.77 -8.27
N ASN A 540 -6.46 -25.21 -7.12
CA ASN A 540 -5.11 -25.73 -6.98
C ASN A 540 -4.86 -26.90 -7.96
N GLY A 541 -3.72 -26.89 -8.65
CA GLY A 541 -3.41 -27.90 -9.68
C GLY A 541 -3.98 -27.61 -11.07
N VAL A 542 -4.72 -26.52 -11.28
CA VAL A 542 -5.24 -26.14 -12.61
C VAL A 542 -4.19 -25.36 -13.40
N HIS A 543 -4.03 -25.75 -14.68
CA HIS A 543 -3.19 -25.07 -15.69
C HIS A 543 -4.02 -24.36 -16.74
N GLN A 544 -4.99 -25.06 -17.34
CA GLN A 544 -5.83 -24.50 -18.40
C GLN A 544 -6.88 -23.55 -17.83
N LEU A 545 -6.97 -22.37 -18.43
CA LEU A 545 -7.99 -21.36 -18.12
C LEU A 545 -9.22 -21.57 -19.00
N SER A 546 -10.24 -20.71 -18.84
CA SER A 546 -11.49 -20.84 -19.62
C SER A 546 -11.29 -20.81 -21.15
N SER A 547 -10.17 -20.26 -21.64
CA SER A 547 -9.78 -20.25 -23.05
C SER A 547 -9.19 -21.59 -23.54
N GLY A 548 -8.94 -22.55 -22.66
CA GLY A 548 -8.14 -23.76 -22.95
C GLY A 548 -6.64 -23.51 -22.96
N THR A 549 -6.20 -22.26 -22.77
CA THR A 549 -4.79 -21.85 -22.78
C THR A 549 -4.31 -21.60 -21.35
N GLY A 550 -3.08 -22.01 -21.03
CA GLY A 550 -2.44 -21.77 -19.73
C GLY A 550 -1.13 -20.98 -19.86
N PHE A 551 -0.54 -20.66 -18.71
CA PHE A 551 0.73 -19.95 -18.64
C PHE A 551 1.92 -20.92 -18.55
N TYR A 552 3.07 -20.50 -19.05
CA TYR A 552 4.30 -21.28 -18.99
C TYR A 552 5.47 -20.47 -18.45
N TYR A 553 6.40 -21.18 -17.82
CA TYR A 553 7.65 -20.68 -17.29
C TYR A 553 8.81 -21.43 -17.91
N LYS A 554 9.88 -20.71 -18.28
CA LYS A 554 11.12 -21.31 -18.74
C LYS A 554 12.32 -20.54 -18.17
N ALA A 555 13.11 -21.17 -17.32
CA ALA A 555 14.41 -20.61 -16.93
C ALA A 555 15.36 -20.53 -18.15
N ALA A 556 16.32 -19.61 -18.17
CA ALA A 556 17.23 -19.38 -19.32
C ALA A 556 17.78 -20.67 -19.99
N ASN A 557 18.16 -21.68 -19.19
CA ASN A 557 18.66 -22.98 -19.66
C ASN A 557 17.77 -24.17 -19.24
N GLY A 558 16.53 -23.91 -18.83
CA GLY A 558 15.59 -24.92 -18.34
C GLY A 558 14.67 -25.46 -19.43
N SER A 559 14.00 -26.58 -19.11
CA SER A 559 12.86 -27.05 -19.89
C SER A 559 11.67 -26.11 -19.71
N LEU A 560 10.80 -26.03 -20.72
CA LEU A 560 9.52 -25.37 -20.58
C LEU A 560 8.68 -26.09 -19.51
N GLN A 561 8.07 -25.33 -18.60
CA GLN A 561 7.22 -25.84 -17.52
C GLN A 561 5.86 -25.15 -17.56
N GLN A 562 4.80 -25.91 -17.27
CA GLN A 562 3.47 -25.34 -17.06
C GLN A 562 3.45 -24.58 -15.72
N ALA A 563 2.95 -23.35 -15.74
CA ALA A 563 2.74 -22.56 -14.53
C ALA A 563 1.37 -22.93 -13.95
N ILE A 564 1.36 -23.94 -13.08
CA ILE A 564 0.15 -24.50 -12.48
C ILE A 564 -0.18 -23.71 -11.21
N GLN A 565 -1.47 -23.46 -10.97
CA GLN A 565 -1.94 -22.82 -9.75
C GLN A 565 -1.44 -23.53 -8.48
N GLY A 566 -0.74 -22.79 -7.62
CA GLY A 566 -0.13 -23.27 -6.39
C GLY A 566 1.11 -24.14 -6.58
N GLY A 567 1.53 -24.38 -7.83
CA GLY A 567 2.76 -25.09 -8.16
C GLY A 567 4.01 -24.27 -7.82
N THR A 568 5.13 -24.97 -7.61
CA THR A 568 6.43 -24.37 -7.30
C THR A 568 7.51 -24.87 -8.25
N THR A 569 8.51 -24.04 -8.54
CA THR A 569 9.71 -24.44 -9.28
C THR A 569 10.98 -23.96 -8.59
N SER A 570 12.00 -24.81 -8.53
CA SER A 570 13.35 -24.48 -8.06
C SER A 570 14.32 -24.16 -9.21
N ALA A 571 13.87 -24.31 -10.46
CA ALA A 571 14.65 -23.95 -11.64
C ALA A 571 14.64 -22.43 -11.80
N ILE A 572 15.44 -21.73 -10.99
CA ILE A 572 15.55 -20.27 -11.05
C ILE A 572 16.81 -19.86 -11.82
N ALA A 573 16.73 -18.71 -12.49
CA ALA A 573 17.85 -18.06 -13.15
C ALA A 573 17.70 -16.54 -13.00
N THR A 574 18.78 -15.81 -13.27
CA THR A 574 18.74 -14.34 -13.34
C THR A 574 17.70 -13.87 -14.36
N GLU A 575 17.58 -14.58 -15.48
CA GLU A 575 16.55 -14.37 -16.48
C GLU A 575 15.73 -15.63 -16.69
N ALA A 576 14.44 -15.43 -16.91
CA ALA A 576 13.51 -16.44 -17.32
C ALA A 576 12.49 -15.85 -18.29
N ASP A 577 11.79 -16.72 -18.98
CA ASP A 577 10.72 -16.38 -19.90
C ASP A 577 9.38 -16.80 -19.31
N LEU A 578 8.41 -15.88 -19.36
CA LEU A 578 7.00 -16.13 -19.07
C LEU A 578 6.23 -16.12 -20.38
N TYR A 579 5.30 -17.06 -20.54
CA TYR A 579 4.47 -17.17 -21.73
C TYR A 579 3.00 -17.32 -21.35
N TYR A 580 2.13 -16.79 -22.20
CA TYR A 580 0.73 -17.21 -22.27
C TYR A 580 0.56 -18.03 -23.55
N GLY A 581 0.16 -19.29 -23.42
CA GLY A 581 0.21 -20.26 -24.52
C GLY A 581 1.58 -20.89 -24.70
N GLU A 582 1.59 -22.08 -25.28
CA GLU A 582 2.82 -22.81 -25.54
C GLU A 582 3.59 -22.13 -26.68
N PRO A 583 4.90 -21.86 -26.53
CA PRO A 583 5.69 -21.19 -27.57
C PRO A 583 5.82 -22.08 -28.82
N SER A 584 5.47 -21.54 -29.99
CA SER A 584 5.63 -22.20 -31.27
C SER A 584 7.08 -22.06 -31.77
N GLY A 585 7.86 -23.12 -31.59
CA GLY A 585 9.26 -23.15 -32.03
C GLY A 585 10.19 -22.43 -31.05
N ILE A 586 10.75 -23.19 -30.11
CA ILE A 586 11.87 -22.73 -29.29
C ILE A 586 13.09 -22.64 -30.21
N VAL A 587 13.22 -21.54 -30.95
CA VAL A 587 14.46 -21.22 -31.64
C VAL A 587 15.48 -20.92 -30.54
N LEU A 588 16.64 -21.60 -30.55
CA LEU A 588 17.78 -21.18 -29.72
C LEU A 588 18.11 -19.74 -30.14
N ALA A 589 17.66 -18.75 -29.36
CA ALA A 589 18.08 -17.39 -29.57
C ALA A 589 19.58 -17.32 -29.22
N THR A 590 20.41 -17.03 -30.22
CA THR A 590 21.86 -16.76 -30.07
C THR A 590 22.15 -15.37 -29.49
N ASN A 591 21.10 -14.60 -29.15
CA ASN A 591 21.22 -13.31 -28.50
C ASN A 591 20.98 -13.48 -27.00
N ASP A 592 22.00 -13.93 -26.27
CA ASP A 592 22.11 -13.68 -24.83
C ASP A 592 22.29 -12.17 -24.61
N THR A 593 21.22 -11.40 -24.78
CA THR A 593 21.17 -10.02 -24.30
C THR A 593 21.12 -10.08 -22.79
N LYS A 594 22.26 -9.78 -22.17
CA LYS A 594 22.41 -9.62 -20.72
C LYS A 594 21.28 -8.77 -20.13
N SER A 595 20.78 -9.19 -18.97
CA SER A 595 19.72 -8.51 -18.23
C SER A 595 19.98 -7.00 -18.20
N PRO A 596 18.99 -6.16 -18.54
CA PRO A 596 19.11 -4.73 -18.34
C PRO A 596 19.54 -4.45 -16.90
N SER A 597 20.39 -3.47 -16.69
CA SER A 597 20.78 -3.10 -15.33
C SER A 597 19.65 -2.34 -14.62
N ARG A 598 19.51 -2.51 -13.31
CA ARG A 598 18.67 -1.61 -12.49
C ARG A 598 19.30 -0.23 -12.28
N THR A 599 20.53 -0.03 -12.77
CA THR A 599 21.25 1.23 -12.69
C THR A 599 20.50 2.29 -13.50
N LEU A 600 20.17 3.41 -12.87
CA LEU A 600 19.43 4.51 -13.47
C LEU A 600 20.30 5.77 -13.46
N VAL A 601 20.37 6.49 -14.58
CA VAL A 601 20.93 7.85 -14.62
C VAL A 601 19.78 8.84 -14.49
N VAL A 602 19.77 9.60 -13.40
CA VAL A 602 18.67 10.53 -13.07
C VAL A 602 19.23 11.90 -12.77
N TYR A 603 18.55 12.96 -13.20
CA TYR A 603 18.93 14.31 -12.84
C TYR A 603 18.66 14.55 -11.35
N ASN A 604 19.69 14.94 -10.60
CA ASN A 604 19.59 15.35 -9.21
C ASN A 604 19.62 16.89 -9.11
N PRO A 605 18.46 17.53 -9.00
CA PRO A 605 18.35 18.98 -8.90
C PRO A 605 18.90 19.59 -7.61
N ALA A 606 19.08 18.82 -6.53
CA ALA A 606 19.58 19.34 -5.26
C ALA A 606 21.06 19.72 -5.31
N ILE A 607 21.78 19.20 -6.29
CA ILE A 607 23.15 19.58 -6.68
C ILE A 607 23.21 20.25 -8.03
N ASP A 608 22.05 20.36 -8.71
CA ASP A 608 21.97 20.71 -10.11
C ASP A 608 23.02 19.93 -10.90
N ASN A 609 22.92 18.59 -10.91
CA ASN A 609 23.81 17.67 -11.63
C ASN A 609 23.10 16.32 -11.87
N TYR A 610 23.55 15.54 -12.85
CA TYR A 610 23.06 14.18 -13.03
C TYR A 610 23.70 13.24 -12.01
N ILE A 611 22.99 12.20 -11.59
CA ILE A 611 23.53 11.13 -10.75
C ILE A 611 23.33 9.77 -11.41
N VAL A 612 24.25 8.86 -11.15
CA VAL A 612 24.13 7.44 -11.45
C VAL A 612 23.72 6.73 -10.17
N ARG A 613 22.52 6.13 -10.18
CA ARG A 613 22.06 5.21 -9.14
C ARG A 613 22.34 3.80 -9.57
N PHE A 614 23.12 3.07 -8.80
CA PHE A 614 23.57 1.74 -9.21
C PHE A 614 22.58 0.65 -8.84
N ASP A 615 22.63 -0.45 -9.60
CA ASP A 615 22.05 -1.72 -9.20
C ASP A 615 22.62 -2.13 -7.82
N PRO A 616 21.78 -2.45 -6.84
CA PRO A 616 22.23 -2.86 -5.50
C PRO A 616 23.19 -4.06 -5.48
N ASN A 617 23.22 -4.85 -6.55
CA ASN A 617 24.10 -6.02 -6.67
C ASN A 617 25.48 -5.71 -7.25
N TRP A 618 25.72 -4.48 -7.73
CA TRP A 618 27.03 -4.05 -8.18
C TRP A 618 27.90 -3.73 -6.98
N LYS A 619 29.21 -3.95 -7.09
CA LYS A 619 30.18 -3.57 -6.05
C LYS A 619 31.02 -2.38 -6.49
N LYS A 620 31.34 -2.30 -7.78
CA LYS A 620 32.10 -1.20 -8.38
C LYS A 620 31.59 -0.87 -9.79
N ALA A 621 31.82 0.36 -10.25
CA ALA A 621 31.52 0.76 -11.62
C ALA A 621 32.54 1.77 -12.18
N ASP A 622 32.77 1.73 -13.48
CA ASP A 622 33.46 2.74 -14.27
C ASP A 622 32.43 3.65 -14.94
N ILE A 623 32.69 4.95 -14.98
CA ILE A 623 31.76 5.95 -15.49
C ILE A 623 32.51 6.83 -16.47
N GLU A 624 31.98 6.91 -17.69
CA GLU A 624 32.49 7.69 -18.80
C GLU A 624 31.38 8.61 -19.31
N VAL A 625 31.66 9.91 -19.47
CA VAL A 625 30.70 10.86 -20.01
C VAL A 625 31.29 11.51 -21.25
N TYR A 626 30.58 11.44 -22.36
CA TYR A 626 30.97 11.98 -23.65
C TYR A 626 30.07 13.15 -24.03
N ASP A 627 30.61 14.16 -24.72
CA ASP A 627 29.77 15.14 -25.41
C ASP A 627 29.21 14.59 -26.73
N MET A 628 28.33 15.34 -27.39
CA MET A 628 27.74 14.92 -28.68
C MET A 628 28.74 14.75 -29.83
N SER A 629 29.96 15.26 -29.71
CA SER A 629 31.02 15.04 -30.70
C SER A 629 31.82 13.75 -30.46
N GLY A 630 31.52 13.03 -29.36
CA GLY A 630 32.22 11.83 -28.95
C GLY A 630 33.48 12.10 -28.13
N LYS A 631 33.73 13.35 -27.72
CA LYS A 631 34.87 13.70 -26.87
C LYS A 631 34.54 13.32 -25.42
N LEU A 632 35.47 12.63 -24.77
CA LEU A 632 35.36 12.24 -23.36
C LEU A 632 35.53 13.47 -22.46
N VAL A 633 34.54 13.70 -21.58
CA VAL A 633 34.45 14.85 -20.67
C VAL A 633 34.73 14.43 -19.22
N ILE A 634 34.22 13.26 -18.81
CA ILE A 634 34.45 12.71 -17.46
C ILE A 634 34.84 11.24 -17.60
N SER A 635 35.85 10.80 -16.84
CA SER A 635 36.19 9.40 -16.66
C SER A 635 36.53 9.13 -15.21
N LYS A 636 35.78 8.24 -14.57
CA LYS A 636 36.03 7.77 -13.20
C LYS A 636 35.99 6.25 -13.18
N LYS A 637 37.01 5.63 -12.60
CA LYS A 637 37.12 4.17 -12.52
C LYS A 637 36.91 3.66 -11.11
N ALA A 638 36.41 2.44 -10.99
CA ALA A 638 36.23 1.70 -9.74
C ALA A 638 35.44 2.46 -8.67
N VAL A 639 34.41 3.21 -9.07
CA VAL A 639 33.49 3.93 -8.19
C VAL A 639 32.72 2.94 -7.32
N GLU A 640 32.66 3.20 -6.02
CA GLU A 640 31.87 2.40 -5.08
C GLU A 640 30.37 2.56 -5.37
N THR A 641 29.67 1.45 -5.61
CA THR A 641 28.25 1.44 -6.04
C THR A 641 27.25 1.33 -4.89
N SER A 642 27.73 1.34 -3.64
CA SER A 642 26.92 1.39 -2.42
C SER A 642 26.22 2.74 -2.22
N ARG A 643 26.59 3.74 -3.03
CA ARG A 643 26.06 5.11 -3.02
C ARG A 643 25.92 5.62 -4.45
N ASP A 644 25.00 6.55 -4.67
CA ASP A 644 24.84 7.22 -5.97
C ASP A 644 26.12 8.01 -6.33
N PHE A 645 26.47 8.05 -7.62
CA PHE A 645 27.61 8.83 -8.13
C PHE A 645 27.15 10.11 -8.81
N VAL A 646 27.75 11.25 -8.48
CA VAL A 646 27.43 12.56 -9.08
C VAL A 646 28.25 12.81 -10.34
N ILE A 647 27.58 13.18 -11.42
CA ILE A 647 28.15 13.63 -12.67
C ILE A 647 28.27 15.16 -12.66
N GLU A 648 29.47 15.66 -12.38
CA GLU A 648 29.77 17.10 -12.30
C GLU A 648 30.10 17.67 -13.69
N LEU A 649 29.14 18.33 -14.33
CA LEU A 649 29.30 19.00 -15.64
C LEU A 649 29.25 20.52 -15.47
N ASP A 650 29.96 21.26 -16.33
CA ASP A 650 29.99 22.74 -16.30
C ASP A 650 28.58 23.30 -16.54
N LYS A 651 28.13 24.13 -15.61
CA LYS A 651 26.79 24.73 -15.58
C LYS A 651 26.59 25.81 -16.64
N ASN A 652 27.67 26.35 -17.20
CA ASN A 652 27.60 27.42 -18.19
C ASN A 652 27.45 26.90 -19.62
N ILE A 653 27.58 25.59 -19.83
CA ILE A 653 27.57 24.96 -21.16
C ILE A 653 26.29 24.13 -21.29
N LYS A 654 25.32 24.66 -22.04
CA LYS A 654 24.11 23.91 -22.39
C LYS A 654 24.43 22.93 -23.51
N ASN A 655 24.56 21.65 -23.19
CA ASN A 655 24.90 20.63 -24.18
C ASN A 655 24.30 19.27 -23.80
N SER A 656 24.18 18.40 -24.80
CA SER A 656 23.79 17.01 -24.59
C SER A 656 25.03 16.14 -24.35
N TYR A 657 24.90 15.18 -23.45
CA TYR A 657 25.97 14.25 -23.11
C TYR A 657 25.48 12.80 -23.15
N VAL A 658 26.38 11.88 -23.45
CA VAL A 658 26.15 10.44 -23.35
C VAL A 658 26.91 9.93 -22.14
N VAL A 659 26.17 9.45 -21.15
CA VAL A 659 26.73 8.79 -19.96
C VAL A 659 26.78 7.30 -20.22
N LYS A 660 27.96 6.73 -20.07
CA LYS A 660 28.24 5.30 -20.13
C LYS A 660 28.72 4.84 -18.77
N VAL A 661 28.02 3.90 -18.17
CA VAL A 661 28.35 3.29 -16.88
C VAL A 661 28.62 1.82 -17.11
N VAL A 662 29.80 1.35 -16.70
CA VAL A 662 30.23 -0.04 -16.86
C VAL A 662 30.43 -0.67 -15.48
N SER A 663 29.71 -1.74 -15.14
CA SER A 663 29.86 -2.41 -13.84
C SER A 663 31.14 -3.24 -13.75
N ASP A 664 31.51 -3.63 -12.53
CA ASP A 664 32.56 -4.63 -12.26
C ASP A 664 32.26 -6.01 -12.88
N LYS A 665 31.01 -6.23 -13.28
CA LYS A 665 30.53 -7.44 -13.97
C LYS A 665 30.37 -7.23 -15.48
N GLY A 666 30.79 -6.08 -16.01
CA GLY A 666 30.72 -5.73 -17.43
C GLY A 666 29.31 -5.41 -17.95
N ASP A 667 28.36 -5.03 -17.08
CA ASP A 667 27.07 -4.47 -17.52
C ASP A 667 27.28 -3.06 -18.02
N ILE A 668 26.66 -2.66 -19.13
CA ILE A 668 26.79 -1.31 -19.67
C ILE A 668 25.43 -0.62 -19.66
N VAL A 669 25.33 0.51 -18.96
CA VAL A 669 24.19 1.42 -19.05
C VAL A 669 24.62 2.65 -19.82
N ASN A 670 23.93 2.91 -20.93
CA ASN A 670 24.10 4.11 -21.72
C ASN A 670 22.85 4.97 -21.58
N THR A 671 23.02 6.23 -21.22
CA THR A 671 21.89 7.17 -21.10
C THR A 671 22.29 8.54 -21.66
N LYS A 672 21.38 9.15 -22.41
CA LYS A 672 21.53 10.53 -22.87
C LYS A 672 21.02 11.46 -21.77
N ILE A 673 21.81 12.48 -21.47
CA ILE A 673 21.47 13.50 -20.48
C ILE A 673 21.59 14.88 -21.13
N LEU A 674 20.80 15.84 -20.66
CA LEU A 674 20.80 17.21 -21.15
C LEU A 674 21.14 18.15 -20.00
N LYS A 675 22.28 18.83 -20.08
CA LYS A 675 22.76 19.71 -19.01
C LYS A 675 22.59 21.17 -19.41
#